data_AF-A0A8T4BDY8-F1
#
_entry.id   AF-A0A8T4BDY8-F1
#
_cell.length_a   1.000
_cell.length_b   1.000
_cell.length_c   1.000
_cell.angle_alpha   90.00
_cell.angle_beta   90.00
_cell.angle_gamma   90.00
#
_symmetry.space_group_name_H-M   'P 1'
#
loop_
_entity.id
_entity.type
_entity.pdbx_description
1 polymer ?
#
loop_
_entity_poly.entity_id
_entity_poly.type
_entity_poly.pdbx_seq_one_letter_code
_entity_poly.pdbx_strand_id
1 'polypeptide(L)'
;MRLSRFSVLGFFMIILMASQSPIIDASSTGKHNSSGGCSCHYNTDALPAINHNFPLAYTAGQTHSITLSLSAGSAGGFSVSADKGSFSNAGTGVSINGASVTHTSSSSTSWTFDWVAPSVNSGTVTIDMAGLMANSNGANSGDGWSTDTHTITENLPKNYAPEATNVVLNPSSNAVTNSDITVSYTYYDADGDPESGTEINWLKDGNIEASYFGLTTLPSSATTVGEIWEVTIKPKDGADFGLLVESEIVNITAPTQADADGDGYPDSTDAFPNDSSEWQDTDGDGVGDNGDAFPNDATETLDTDSDGVGDNSDAFPNDASETLDSDGDTVGDNADAFPNDATETLDSDSDGVGNNADAFPNDATETVDSDSDGVGDNSDAFPDDASETLDSDGDTVGDNADVFPDDASETLDTDGDGVGDNADAFPNDASETLDTDGDGVGDNADAFPLNDLETVDTDGDGTGDNSDSDDDDDGTLDVNDAFPFNSSETTDSDSDGIGDNADTDDDGDGILDTDDASHPSNIDKEDTDGDQIIDDVDPDDDGDDVIDTVDAFPKDVNESMDSDGDGVGDNADAFDNDPTETVDTDGDMVGDNSDLYPEDPTESADTDGDGVADNADAFPNDASETKDSDGDGVGDIEQKASEDKAKQTKIILIVVLVLISGAVATFLFMRQGKEGTVKDFSASQDVANDLGAIEPSSITQQPMMEQTTAVQPVAQAVVQPVAQPVAQLVAEPTVLQQWTDEAGYTWRSMSDGTMTWWTGTEWQKR
;
A
#
# COMPACT_ATOMS: atom_id res chain seq x y z
N MET A 1 57.96 13.46 -67.30
CA MET A 1 59.30 13.89 -66.86
C MET A 1 59.80 12.88 -65.83
N ARG A 2 60.95 12.22 -66.02
CA ARG A 2 61.49 11.09 -65.18
C ARG A 2 60.65 9.79 -65.26
N LEU A 3 61.21 8.63 -65.65
CA LEU A 3 62.03 7.61 -64.93
C LEU A 3 61.20 6.75 -63.93
N SER A 4 61.40 5.43 -63.76
CA SER A 4 62.34 4.48 -64.43
C SER A 4 62.08 2.98 -64.16
N ARG A 5 62.45 2.15 -65.16
CA ARG A 5 62.92 0.72 -65.16
C ARG A 5 63.23 0.01 -63.82
N PHE A 6 62.94 -1.30 -63.75
CA PHE A 6 63.73 -2.38 -63.08
C PHE A 6 63.36 -3.78 -63.64
N SER A 7 64.04 -4.88 -63.25
CA SER A 7 65.14 -5.50 -64.01
C SER A 7 65.21 -7.06 -63.85
N VAL A 8 66.15 -7.75 -64.52
CA VAL A 8 66.19 -9.23 -64.77
C VAL A 8 67.31 -9.98 -64.00
N LEU A 9 67.04 -11.21 -63.49
CA LEU A 9 67.99 -12.33 -63.19
C LEU A 9 67.22 -13.61 -62.72
N GLY A 10 67.69 -14.87 -62.77
CA GLY A 10 68.76 -15.53 -63.57
C GLY A 10 69.40 -16.81 -62.95
N PHE A 11 69.79 -17.78 -63.82
CA PHE A 11 70.85 -18.84 -63.68
C PHE A 11 70.64 -20.25 -63.02
N PHE A 12 70.83 -21.31 -63.85
CA PHE A 12 71.67 -22.55 -63.77
C PHE A 12 72.04 -23.28 -62.43
N MET A 13 72.20 -24.63 -62.47
CA MET A 13 73.52 -25.35 -62.52
C MET A 13 73.42 -26.92 -62.68
N ILE A 14 74.56 -27.62 -62.85
CA ILE A 14 74.76 -29.05 -63.23
C ILE A 14 75.88 -29.70 -62.36
N ILE A 15 75.84 -31.03 -62.09
CA ILE A 15 77.00 -31.92 -61.74
C ILE A 15 76.59 -33.41 -61.91
N LEU A 16 77.35 -34.46 -62.34
CA LEU A 16 78.75 -34.71 -62.79
C LEU A 16 79.76 -35.32 -61.77
N MET A 17 80.10 -36.63 -61.88
CA MET A 17 81.33 -37.30 -61.34
C MET A 17 81.61 -38.68 -62.00
N ALA A 18 82.84 -39.24 -61.88
CA ALA A 18 83.30 -40.42 -62.67
C ALA A 18 84.51 -41.23 -62.09
N SER A 19 84.94 -42.30 -62.80
CA SER A 19 86.26 -43.01 -62.77
C SER A 19 86.51 -44.07 -61.64
N GLN A 20 87.41 -45.07 -61.69
CA GLN A 20 88.56 -45.45 -62.57
C GLN A 20 88.65 -46.99 -62.84
N SER A 21 89.63 -47.43 -63.65
CA SER A 21 89.87 -48.81 -64.14
C SER A 21 91.12 -49.51 -63.54
N PRO A 22 91.37 -50.79 -63.91
CA PRO A 22 92.72 -51.17 -64.37
C PRO A 22 92.73 -52.08 -65.63
N ILE A 23 93.89 -52.19 -66.28
CA ILE A 23 94.15 -52.94 -67.54
C ILE A 23 95.31 -53.92 -67.32
N ILE A 24 95.33 -55.07 -68.02
CA ILE A 24 96.51 -55.94 -68.21
C ILE A 24 96.60 -56.35 -69.69
N ASP A 25 97.83 -56.44 -70.22
CA ASP A 25 98.17 -56.46 -71.65
C ASP A 25 97.91 -57.75 -72.45
N ALA A 26 98.08 -57.65 -73.77
CA ALA A 26 97.71 -58.63 -74.79
C ALA A 26 98.87 -59.50 -75.31
N SER A 27 98.54 -60.70 -75.82
CA SER A 27 99.49 -61.58 -76.51
C SER A 27 99.95 -61.01 -77.86
N SER A 28 101.25 -61.14 -78.15
CA SER A 28 101.93 -60.57 -79.32
C SER A 28 101.66 -61.27 -80.66
N THR A 29 100.49 -61.91 -80.81
CA THR A 29 100.09 -62.68 -82.01
C THR A 29 98.76 -62.21 -82.61
N GLY A 30 98.09 -61.21 -81.99
CA GLY A 30 96.90 -60.56 -82.56
C GLY A 30 97.24 -59.69 -83.77
N LYS A 31 96.46 -59.80 -84.85
CA LYS A 31 96.69 -59.07 -86.11
C LYS A 31 95.92 -57.74 -86.12
N HIS A 32 96.50 -56.69 -85.55
CA HIS A 32 95.93 -55.34 -85.56
C HIS A 32 95.84 -54.73 -86.97
N ASN A 33 94.89 -53.83 -87.18
CA ASN A 33 94.72 -53.02 -88.40
C ASN A 33 94.74 -53.84 -89.71
N SER A 34 94.01 -54.96 -89.72
CA SER A 34 93.95 -55.85 -90.89
C SER A 34 92.58 -56.52 -91.04
N SER A 35 91.66 -55.82 -91.69
CA SER A 35 90.39 -56.38 -92.16
C SER A 35 90.56 -57.48 -93.22
N GLY A 36 91.65 -57.50 -93.99
CA GLY A 36 91.90 -58.50 -95.05
C GLY A 36 92.21 -59.95 -94.59
N GLY A 37 91.80 -60.35 -93.38
CA GLY A 37 91.83 -61.74 -92.91
C GLY A 37 93.20 -62.36 -92.62
N CYS A 38 93.18 -63.68 -92.36
CA CYS A 38 94.34 -64.45 -91.89
C CYS A 38 94.92 -65.34 -93.00
N SER A 39 95.59 -64.71 -93.98
CA SER A 39 96.19 -65.34 -95.17
C SER A 39 97.25 -66.44 -94.94
N CYS A 40 97.57 -66.77 -93.69
CA CYS A 40 98.46 -67.87 -93.30
C CYS A 40 97.68 -69.11 -92.81
N HIS A 41 96.34 -69.07 -92.80
CA HIS A 41 95.46 -70.17 -92.44
C HIS A 41 94.65 -70.63 -93.66
N TYR A 42 94.51 -71.95 -93.81
CA TYR A 42 93.94 -72.57 -95.01
C TYR A 42 92.62 -73.25 -94.67
N ASN A 43 91.53 -72.71 -95.25
CA ASN A 43 90.14 -72.95 -94.86
C ASN A 43 89.68 -74.40 -94.95
N THR A 44 88.76 -74.79 -94.06
CA THR A 44 87.68 -75.74 -94.36
C THR A 44 86.44 -75.01 -94.89
N ASP A 45 85.50 -75.72 -95.49
CA ASP A 45 84.30 -75.13 -96.13
C ASP A 45 83.30 -74.42 -95.17
N ALA A 46 83.56 -74.45 -93.86
CA ALA A 46 82.73 -73.82 -92.83
C ALA A 46 83.36 -72.50 -92.35
N LEU A 47 82.96 -71.38 -92.96
CA LEU A 47 83.39 -70.05 -92.54
C LEU A 47 82.62 -69.61 -91.27
N PRO A 48 83.27 -68.95 -90.29
CA PRO A 48 82.55 -68.31 -89.18
C PRO A 48 81.69 -67.16 -89.71
N ALA A 49 80.46 -67.02 -89.24
CA ALA A 49 79.71 -65.78 -89.40
C ALA A 49 80.10 -64.81 -88.27
N ILE A 50 80.42 -63.57 -88.63
CA ILE A 50 80.67 -62.48 -87.67
C ILE A 50 79.30 -61.88 -87.33
N ASN A 51 78.96 -61.81 -86.05
CA ASN A 51 77.72 -61.20 -85.56
C ASN A 51 78.09 -59.97 -84.75
N HIS A 52 77.49 -58.82 -85.05
CA HIS A 52 77.76 -57.55 -84.39
C HIS A 52 76.49 -56.70 -84.24
N ASN A 53 76.55 -55.64 -83.42
CA ASN A 53 75.45 -54.70 -83.18
C ASN A 53 75.82 -53.22 -83.48
N PHE A 54 76.78 -52.96 -84.38
CA PHE A 54 77.01 -51.60 -84.90
C PHE A 54 75.71 -50.97 -85.44
N PRO A 55 75.42 -49.69 -85.16
CA PRO A 55 74.19 -49.03 -85.56
C PRO A 55 74.15 -48.74 -87.06
N LEU A 56 72.97 -48.49 -87.64
CA LEU A 56 72.82 -48.09 -89.06
C LEU A 56 72.97 -46.57 -89.28
N ALA A 57 72.75 -45.77 -88.24
CA ALA A 57 72.93 -44.33 -88.25
C ALA A 57 73.49 -43.84 -86.90
N TYR A 58 74.10 -42.66 -86.88
CA TYR A 58 74.64 -42.03 -85.68
C TYR A 58 74.20 -40.57 -85.53
N THR A 59 74.08 -40.14 -84.28
CA THR A 59 74.16 -38.72 -83.91
C THR A 59 75.60 -38.41 -83.50
N ALA A 60 76.10 -37.22 -83.84
CA ALA A 60 77.50 -36.85 -83.61
C ALA A 60 77.95 -37.04 -82.14
N GLY A 61 79.10 -37.68 -81.94
CA GLY A 61 79.67 -37.96 -80.62
C GLY A 61 78.99 -39.07 -79.79
N GLN A 62 77.96 -39.74 -80.32
CA GLN A 62 77.24 -40.81 -79.61
C GLN A 62 78.15 -42.04 -79.38
N THR A 63 78.14 -42.59 -78.15
CA THR A 63 78.85 -43.84 -77.82
C THR A 63 77.92 -45.04 -77.91
N HIS A 64 78.37 -46.11 -78.56
CA HIS A 64 77.65 -47.37 -78.73
C HIS A 64 78.50 -48.53 -78.18
N SER A 65 77.94 -49.34 -77.28
CA SER A 65 78.64 -50.53 -76.80
C SER A 65 78.46 -51.70 -77.77
N ILE A 66 79.57 -52.19 -78.30
CA ILE A 66 79.62 -53.19 -79.37
C ILE A 66 79.90 -54.55 -78.74
N THR A 67 79.09 -55.55 -79.11
CA THR A 67 79.38 -56.97 -78.91
C THR A 67 79.66 -57.59 -80.26
N LEU A 68 80.82 -58.25 -80.42
CA LEU A 68 81.18 -58.99 -81.62
C LEU A 68 81.39 -60.46 -81.26
N SER A 69 80.78 -61.38 -82.02
CA SER A 69 80.89 -62.82 -81.80
C SER A 69 80.93 -63.66 -83.08
N LEU A 70 81.49 -64.86 -82.99
CA LEU A 70 81.61 -65.83 -84.08
C LEU A 70 80.60 -66.96 -83.89
N SER A 71 79.98 -67.41 -84.99
CA SER A 71 78.83 -68.35 -84.95
C SER A 71 79.10 -69.75 -84.40
N ALA A 72 80.36 -70.18 -84.27
CA ALA A 72 80.74 -71.47 -83.69
C ALA A 72 82.21 -71.47 -83.21
N GLY A 73 82.61 -72.58 -82.57
CA GLY A 73 83.99 -72.84 -82.13
C GLY A 73 84.24 -72.57 -80.64
N SER A 74 85.30 -73.20 -80.11
CA SER A 74 85.79 -73.03 -78.73
C SER A 74 87.09 -72.24 -78.62
N ALA A 75 87.61 -71.78 -79.77
CA ALA A 75 88.83 -71.01 -79.90
C ALA A 75 88.75 -70.15 -81.16
N GLY A 76 89.33 -68.96 -81.13
CA GLY A 76 89.21 -67.99 -82.21
C GLY A 76 89.79 -66.62 -81.90
N GLY A 77 89.56 -65.68 -82.81
CA GLY A 77 90.05 -64.32 -82.73
C GLY A 77 89.35 -63.40 -83.72
N PHE A 78 89.53 -62.09 -83.56
CA PHE A 78 88.95 -61.08 -84.45
C PHE A 78 89.89 -59.89 -84.67
N SER A 79 89.61 -59.10 -85.70
CA SER A 79 90.13 -57.74 -85.89
C SER A 79 89.00 -56.85 -86.40
N VAL A 80 88.85 -55.65 -85.84
CA VAL A 80 87.99 -54.58 -86.37
C VAL A 80 88.86 -53.36 -86.68
N SER A 81 88.46 -52.57 -87.69
CA SER A 81 88.99 -51.24 -87.97
C SER A 81 87.85 -50.31 -88.43
N ALA A 82 87.91 -49.03 -88.04
CA ALA A 82 86.96 -48.00 -88.47
C ALA A 82 87.68 -46.89 -89.25
N ASP A 83 87.05 -46.31 -90.26
CA ASP A 83 87.60 -45.13 -90.95
C ASP A 83 87.45 -43.84 -90.12
N LYS A 84 86.41 -43.77 -89.28
CA LYS A 84 86.02 -42.63 -88.45
C LYS A 84 85.48 -43.07 -87.08
N GLY A 85 85.42 -42.10 -86.16
CA GLY A 85 85.10 -42.36 -84.76
C GLY A 85 86.30 -42.92 -83.99
N SER A 86 86.08 -43.44 -82.79
CA SER A 86 87.14 -44.00 -81.94
C SER A 86 86.65 -45.16 -81.09
N PHE A 87 87.51 -46.16 -80.87
CA PHE A 87 87.20 -47.28 -79.98
C PHE A 87 87.69 -47.00 -78.56
N SER A 88 86.93 -47.46 -77.57
CA SER A 88 87.25 -47.34 -76.14
C SER A 88 86.70 -48.52 -75.33
N ASN A 89 86.95 -48.53 -74.01
CA ASN A 89 86.35 -49.48 -73.05
C ASN A 89 86.51 -50.97 -73.45
N ALA A 90 87.75 -51.43 -73.61
CA ALA A 90 88.05 -52.80 -74.01
C ALA A 90 87.57 -53.83 -72.97
N GLY A 91 86.70 -54.75 -73.37
CA GLY A 91 86.22 -55.85 -72.54
C GLY A 91 87.25 -56.97 -72.35
N THR A 92 86.90 -57.98 -71.55
CA THR A 92 87.77 -59.13 -71.27
C THR A 92 88.18 -59.84 -72.56
N GLY A 93 89.50 -59.99 -72.76
CA GLY A 93 90.04 -60.62 -73.96
C GLY A 93 90.19 -59.68 -75.17
N VAL A 94 90.08 -58.36 -74.99
CA VAL A 94 90.14 -57.34 -76.06
C VAL A 94 91.32 -56.37 -75.86
N SER A 95 91.93 -55.95 -76.97
CA SER A 95 92.92 -54.87 -77.03
C SER A 95 92.55 -53.87 -78.12
N ILE A 96 92.61 -52.59 -77.78
CA ILE A 96 92.34 -51.45 -78.67
C ILE A 96 93.67 -50.76 -78.97
N ASN A 97 93.90 -50.47 -80.25
CA ASN A 97 95.09 -49.78 -80.74
C ASN A 97 94.68 -48.74 -81.80
N GLY A 98 94.39 -47.52 -81.35
CA GLY A 98 93.86 -46.45 -82.18
C GLY A 98 92.49 -46.81 -82.79
N ALA A 99 92.36 -46.66 -84.10
CA ALA A 99 91.15 -46.97 -84.86
C ALA A 99 90.97 -48.48 -85.17
N SER A 100 91.61 -49.38 -84.41
CA SER A 100 91.50 -50.84 -84.58
C SER A 100 91.42 -51.58 -83.25
N VAL A 101 90.69 -52.70 -83.24
CA VAL A 101 90.43 -53.55 -82.06
C VAL A 101 90.72 -55.01 -82.41
N THR A 102 91.30 -55.79 -81.50
CA THR A 102 91.55 -57.23 -81.71
C THR A 102 91.47 -58.03 -80.40
N HIS A 103 91.38 -59.35 -80.52
CA HIS A 103 91.48 -60.30 -79.42
C HIS A 103 92.88 -60.36 -78.77
N THR A 104 92.93 -60.67 -77.48
CA THR A 104 94.18 -60.85 -76.71
C THR A 104 94.47 -62.30 -76.32
N SER A 105 93.43 -63.14 -76.32
CA SER A 105 93.45 -64.57 -76.01
C SER A 105 92.70 -65.36 -77.08
N SER A 106 93.27 -66.47 -77.54
CA SER A 106 92.68 -67.31 -78.60
C SER A 106 91.58 -68.26 -78.13
N SER A 107 91.16 -68.19 -76.86
CA SER A 107 90.17 -69.08 -76.22
C SER A 107 88.75 -68.50 -76.16
N SER A 108 88.52 -67.35 -76.79
CA SER A 108 87.22 -66.65 -76.83
C SER A 108 86.66 -66.66 -78.25
N THR A 109 85.33 -66.59 -78.34
CA THR A 109 84.57 -66.41 -79.61
C THR A 109 83.53 -65.30 -79.52
N SER A 110 83.55 -64.51 -78.43
CA SER A 110 82.71 -63.33 -78.22
C SER A 110 83.47 -62.30 -77.39
N TRP A 111 83.28 -61.01 -77.69
CA TRP A 111 84.04 -59.88 -77.18
C TRP A 111 83.19 -58.61 -77.11
N THR A 112 83.55 -57.68 -76.22
CA THR A 112 82.90 -56.37 -76.10
C THR A 112 83.89 -55.21 -76.11
N PHE A 113 83.49 -54.08 -76.70
CA PHE A 113 84.22 -52.81 -76.71
C PHE A 113 83.27 -51.68 -77.15
N ASP A 114 83.55 -50.43 -76.80
CA ASP A 114 82.69 -49.30 -77.19
C ASP A 114 83.24 -48.60 -78.43
N TRP A 115 82.35 -48.15 -79.33
CA TRP A 115 82.66 -47.27 -80.46
C TRP A 115 81.97 -45.92 -80.28
N VAL A 116 82.74 -44.84 -80.40
CA VAL A 116 82.27 -43.45 -80.30
C VAL A 116 82.18 -42.86 -81.70
N ALA A 117 81.00 -42.37 -82.07
CA ALA A 117 80.72 -41.75 -83.35
C ALA A 117 81.48 -40.42 -83.54
N PRO A 118 81.81 -40.03 -84.79
CA PRO A 118 82.56 -38.80 -85.07
C PRO A 118 81.73 -37.52 -84.85
N SER A 119 82.35 -36.36 -85.05
CA SER A 119 81.74 -35.03 -84.94
C SER A 119 80.72 -34.74 -86.05
N VAL A 120 79.91 -33.68 -85.87
CA VAL A 120 78.87 -33.31 -86.84
C VAL A 120 79.43 -32.95 -88.22
N ASN A 121 78.69 -33.32 -89.28
CA ASN A 121 79.06 -33.25 -90.70
C ASN A 121 80.27 -34.14 -91.08
N SER A 122 80.48 -35.26 -90.39
CA SER A 122 81.50 -36.26 -90.79
C SER A 122 81.01 -37.25 -91.85
N GLY A 123 79.70 -37.30 -92.12
CA GLY A 123 79.08 -38.19 -93.09
C GLY A 123 79.20 -39.67 -92.74
N THR A 124 78.96 -40.55 -93.71
CA THR A 124 78.96 -42.01 -93.49
C THR A 124 80.31 -42.54 -92.96
N VAL A 125 80.25 -43.43 -91.97
CA VAL A 125 81.37 -44.19 -91.40
C VAL A 125 81.36 -45.61 -91.98
N THR A 126 82.54 -46.20 -92.17
CA THR A 126 82.75 -47.60 -92.56
C THR A 126 83.51 -48.34 -91.47
N ILE A 127 83.00 -49.53 -91.10
CA ILE A 127 83.60 -50.46 -90.15
C ILE A 127 83.94 -51.75 -90.90
N ASP A 128 85.22 -52.10 -90.96
CA ASP A 128 85.68 -53.38 -91.53
C ASP A 128 86.03 -54.37 -90.40
N MET A 129 85.70 -55.64 -90.60
CA MET A 129 85.82 -56.70 -89.60
C MET A 129 86.41 -57.99 -90.21
N ALA A 130 87.14 -58.74 -89.39
CA ALA A 130 87.68 -60.06 -89.70
C ALA A 130 87.52 -61.00 -88.50
N GLY A 131 87.14 -62.25 -88.74
CA GLY A 131 86.93 -63.28 -87.72
C GLY A 131 87.63 -64.59 -88.08
N LEU A 132 88.29 -65.21 -87.10
CA LEU A 132 89.00 -66.49 -87.21
C LEU A 132 88.46 -67.47 -86.17
N MET A 133 88.10 -68.67 -86.59
CA MET A 133 87.74 -69.80 -85.75
C MET A 133 88.84 -70.85 -85.83
N ALA A 134 89.43 -71.22 -84.70
CA ALA A 134 90.53 -72.17 -84.63
C ALA A 134 90.03 -73.57 -84.25
N ASN A 135 90.42 -74.60 -85.01
CA ASN A 135 90.04 -75.99 -84.74
C ASN A 135 90.80 -76.62 -83.55
N SER A 136 91.68 -75.85 -82.90
CA SER A 136 92.47 -76.22 -81.72
C SER A 136 93.50 -77.36 -81.91
N ASN A 137 93.84 -77.74 -83.15
CA ASN A 137 94.88 -78.75 -83.41
C ASN A 137 96.33 -78.20 -83.28
N GLY A 138 96.51 -76.88 -83.17
CA GLY A 138 97.81 -76.22 -83.01
C GLY A 138 98.54 -75.87 -84.32
N ALA A 139 97.90 -76.05 -85.49
CA ALA A 139 98.45 -75.74 -86.81
C ALA A 139 97.42 -75.04 -87.70
N ASN A 140 97.88 -74.15 -88.57
CA ASN A 140 97.05 -73.24 -89.38
C ASN A 140 96.18 -73.94 -90.47
N SER A 141 96.16 -75.27 -90.53
CA SER A 141 95.45 -76.05 -91.53
C SER A 141 94.10 -76.51 -91.01
N GLY A 142 93.04 -76.10 -91.69
CA GLY A 142 91.66 -76.47 -91.38
C GLY A 142 90.97 -75.58 -90.34
N ASP A 143 91.56 -74.43 -90.01
CA ASP A 143 90.83 -73.33 -89.35
C ASP A 143 89.88 -72.65 -90.35
N GLY A 144 88.92 -71.86 -89.89
CA GLY A 144 87.99 -71.12 -90.75
C GLY A 144 88.07 -69.62 -90.49
N TRP A 145 88.14 -68.77 -91.53
CA TRP A 145 88.07 -67.31 -91.36
C TRP A 145 87.16 -66.61 -92.37
N SER A 146 86.64 -65.45 -91.97
CA SER A 146 85.74 -64.59 -92.74
C SER A 146 86.01 -63.11 -92.48
N THR A 147 85.37 -62.25 -93.26
CA THR A 147 85.46 -60.79 -93.20
C THR A 147 84.12 -60.17 -93.54
N ASP A 148 83.81 -59.01 -92.96
CA ASP A 148 82.55 -58.29 -93.16
C ASP A 148 82.78 -56.76 -93.08
N THR A 149 81.90 -55.98 -93.70
CA THR A 149 82.00 -54.51 -93.74
C THR A 149 80.62 -53.88 -93.54
N HIS A 150 80.51 -53.01 -92.53
CA HIS A 150 79.27 -52.34 -92.13
C HIS A 150 79.38 -50.82 -92.29
N THR A 151 78.27 -50.14 -92.59
CA THR A 151 78.25 -48.67 -92.81
C THR A 151 77.21 -47.95 -91.96
N ILE A 152 77.55 -46.76 -91.48
CA ILE A 152 76.77 -46.00 -90.49
C ILE A 152 76.59 -44.56 -90.98
N THR A 153 75.34 -44.09 -91.18
CA THR A 153 75.06 -42.77 -91.79
C THR A 153 74.73 -41.68 -90.76
N GLU A 154 74.99 -40.42 -91.08
CA GLU A 154 74.70 -39.27 -90.21
C GLU A 154 73.26 -38.75 -90.39
N ASN A 155 72.68 -38.11 -89.36
CA ASN A 155 71.30 -37.62 -89.35
C ASN A 155 71.19 -36.13 -88.98
N LEU A 156 70.32 -35.35 -89.65
CA LEU A 156 70.14 -33.90 -89.51
C LEU A 156 68.66 -33.46 -89.69
N PRO A 157 68.17 -32.40 -89.00
CA PRO A 157 66.78 -31.90 -89.06
C PRO A 157 66.50 -30.88 -90.21
N LYS A 158 65.23 -30.42 -90.36
CA LYS A 158 64.73 -29.56 -91.45
C LYS A 158 63.50 -28.71 -91.01
N ASN A 159 63.45 -27.42 -91.41
CA ASN A 159 62.33 -26.47 -91.21
C ASN A 159 61.04 -26.76 -92.01
N TYR A 160 59.93 -26.23 -91.52
CA TYR A 160 58.69 -25.91 -92.25
C TYR A 160 58.38 -24.40 -92.12
N ALA A 161 57.11 -24.00 -92.22
CA ALA A 161 56.65 -22.59 -92.22
C ALA A 161 55.20 -22.52 -91.67
N PRO A 162 54.77 -21.38 -91.08
CA PRO A 162 53.61 -21.34 -90.19
C PRO A 162 52.26 -21.10 -90.90
N GLU A 163 51.18 -21.31 -90.14
CA GLU A 163 49.79 -21.07 -90.52
C GLU A 163 49.07 -20.19 -89.49
N ALA A 164 48.05 -19.44 -89.95
CA ALA A 164 47.15 -18.65 -89.10
C ALA A 164 45.71 -19.12 -89.34
N THR A 165 44.96 -19.31 -88.26
CA THR A 165 43.57 -19.78 -88.30
C THR A 165 42.71 -19.01 -87.30
N ASN A 166 41.38 -19.18 -87.35
CA ASN A 166 40.43 -18.55 -86.42
C ASN A 166 40.57 -17.02 -86.32
N VAL A 167 40.77 -16.32 -87.45
CA VAL A 167 40.85 -14.85 -87.49
C VAL A 167 39.47 -14.27 -87.21
N VAL A 168 39.28 -13.73 -86.00
CA VAL A 168 37.99 -13.25 -85.50
C VAL A 168 38.15 -11.84 -84.93
N LEU A 169 37.31 -10.92 -85.44
CA LEU A 169 37.09 -9.60 -84.86
C LEU A 169 36.14 -9.69 -83.66
N ASN A 170 36.40 -8.90 -82.62
CA ASN A 170 35.51 -8.71 -81.49
C ASN A 170 35.38 -7.20 -81.19
N PRO A 171 34.17 -6.62 -81.19
CA PRO A 171 32.90 -7.24 -81.59
C PRO A 171 32.88 -7.64 -83.09
N SER A 172 32.13 -8.70 -83.42
CA SER A 172 32.22 -9.40 -84.72
C SER A 172 31.19 -8.96 -85.78
N SER A 173 30.33 -7.98 -85.48
CA SER A 173 29.24 -7.56 -86.39
C SER A 173 28.68 -6.19 -86.05
N ASN A 174 28.44 -5.93 -84.75
CA ASN A 174 27.86 -4.70 -84.21
C ASN A 174 28.91 -3.93 -83.40
N ALA A 175 29.91 -3.33 -84.07
CA ALA A 175 30.83 -2.43 -83.40
C ALA A 175 30.16 -1.08 -83.20
N VAL A 176 30.32 -0.48 -82.01
CA VAL A 176 29.74 0.83 -81.68
C VAL A 176 30.85 1.84 -81.44
N THR A 177 30.62 3.11 -81.74
CA THR A 177 31.67 4.16 -81.74
C THR A 177 32.32 4.48 -80.38
N ASN A 178 31.88 3.84 -79.30
CA ASN A 178 32.50 3.90 -77.97
C ASN A 178 33.24 2.60 -77.57
N SER A 179 33.40 1.62 -78.46
CA SER A 179 34.13 0.37 -78.20
C SER A 179 35.28 0.12 -79.19
N ASP A 180 36.41 -0.35 -78.64
CA ASP A 180 37.59 -0.75 -79.42
C ASP A 180 37.35 -2.11 -80.09
N ILE A 181 37.85 -2.30 -81.31
CA ILE A 181 37.73 -3.55 -82.07
C ILE A 181 39.06 -4.31 -81.98
N THR A 182 39.03 -5.49 -81.38
CA THR A 182 40.19 -6.38 -81.23
C THR A 182 40.16 -7.48 -82.28
N VAL A 183 41.31 -7.83 -82.87
CA VAL A 183 41.48 -9.07 -83.63
C VAL A 183 42.13 -10.14 -82.78
N SER A 184 41.62 -11.36 -82.90
CA SER A 184 42.20 -12.59 -82.35
C SER A 184 42.43 -13.61 -83.46
N TYR A 185 43.46 -14.44 -83.32
CA TYR A 185 43.78 -15.53 -84.25
C TYR A 185 44.60 -16.61 -83.54
N THR A 186 44.73 -17.78 -84.17
CA THR A 186 45.55 -18.90 -83.71
C THR A 186 46.73 -19.09 -84.67
N TYR A 187 47.94 -18.80 -84.19
CA TYR A 187 49.19 -19.16 -84.87
C TYR A 187 49.51 -20.65 -84.64
N TYR A 188 50.02 -21.32 -85.66
CA TYR A 188 50.54 -22.69 -85.59
C TYR A 188 51.78 -22.83 -86.47
N ASP A 189 52.76 -23.61 -86.00
CA ASP A 189 53.91 -24.05 -86.81
C ASP A 189 54.15 -25.56 -86.62
N ALA A 190 54.72 -26.21 -87.64
CA ALA A 190 54.81 -27.67 -87.72
C ALA A 190 56.07 -28.27 -87.09
N ASP A 191 57.16 -27.52 -86.95
CA ASP A 191 58.35 -27.93 -86.19
C ASP A 191 58.55 -27.17 -84.87
N GLY A 192 57.73 -26.13 -84.64
CA GLY A 192 57.52 -25.46 -83.36
C GLY A 192 58.21 -24.10 -83.25
N ASP A 193 58.56 -23.46 -84.37
CA ASP A 193 59.21 -22.15 -84.35
C ASP A 193 58.23 -21.04 -83.91
N PRO A 194 58.66 -20.15 -82.99
CA PRO A 194 57.78 -19.17 -82.36
C PRO A 194 57.44 -18.00 -83.28
N GLU A 195 56.22 -17.48 -83.16
CA GLU A 195 55.75 -16.34 -83.96
C GLU A 195 56.67 -15.11 -83.84
N SER A 196 57.16 -14.63 -84.98
CA SER A 196 58.19 -13.60 -85.08
C SER A 196 58.13 -12.85 -86.42
N GLY A 197 57.43 -11.72 -86.44
CA GLY A 197 57.34 -10.83 -87.61
C GLY A 197 56.12 -11.04 -88.51
N THR A 198 55.02 -11.58 -87.96
CA THR A 198 53.69 -11.59 -88.59
C THR A 198 53.26 -10.19 -89.03
N GLU A 199 52.68 -10.09 -90.22
CA GLU A 199 52.11 -8.86 -90.76
C GLU A 199 50.61 -8.83 -90.42
N ILE A 200 50.14 -7.77 -89.74
CA ILE A 200 48.72 -7.49 -89.45
C ILE A 200 48.38 -6.13 -90.07
N ASN A 201 47.37 -6.07 -90.94
CA ASN A 201 46.95 -4.81 -91.58
C ASN A 201 45.43 -4.69 -91.53
N TRP A 202 44.94 -3.63 -90.87
CA TRP A 202 43.53 -3.23 -90.91
C TRP A 202 43.20 -2.55 -92.23
N LEU A 203 41.98 -2.77 -92.72
CA LEU A 203 41.45 -2.09 -93.90
C LEU A 203 40.12 -1.42 -93.55
N LYS A 204 39.96 -0.21 -94.08
CA LYS A 204 38.75 0.61 -93.99
C LYS A 204 38.12 0.70 -95.37
N ASP A 205 36.86 0.29 -95.49
CA ASP A 205 36.12 0.24 -96.75
C ASP A 205 36.93 -0.45 -97.89
N GLY A 206 37.69 -1.50 -97.56
CA GLY A 206 38.58 -2.25 -98.46
C GLY A 206 39.94 -1.62 -98.76
N ASN A 207 40.35 -0.56 -98.03
CA ASN A 207 41.63 0.14 -98.22
C ASN A 207 42.52 0.03 -96.98
N ILE A 208 43.79 -0.37 -97.16
CA ILE A 208 44.74 -0.57 -96.05
C ILE A 208 45.03 0.74 -95.30
N GLU A 209 44.73 0.75 -94.00
CA GLU A 209 44.97 1.88 -93.10
C GLU A 209 46.34 1.75 -92.40
N ALA A 210 47.36 2.32 -93.04
CA ALA A 210 48.76 2.25 -92.60
C ALA A 210 49.03 2.79 -91.18
N SER A 211 48.09 3.55 -90.61
CA SER A 211 48.13 4.04 -89.22
C SER A 211 48.06 2.92 -88.17
N TYR A 212 47.54 1.74 -88.53
CA TYR A 212 47.26 0.64 -87.61
C TYR A 212 48.05 -0.65 -87.93
N PHE A 213 49.14 -0.55 -88.71
CA PHE A 213 50.02 -1.69 -89.03
C PHE A 213 50.58 -2.37 -87.77
N GLY A 214 50.45 -3.69 -87.73
CA GLY A 214 50.95 -4.54 -86.63
C GLY A 214 50.14 -4.46 -85.33
N LEU A 215 49.00 -3.75 -85.30
CA LEU A 215 48.17 -3.63 -84.11
C LEU A 215 47.10 -4.72 -84.07
N THR A 216 46.96 -5.40 -82.93
CA THR A 216 45.85 -6.34 -82.66
C THR A 216 44.55 -5.62 -82.23
N THR A 217 44.55 -4.29 -82.20
CA THR A 217 43.43 -3.47 -81.73
C THR A 217 43.31 -2.20 -82.56
N LEU A 218 42.12 -1.97 -83.11
CA LEU A 218 41.69 -0.73 -83.71
C LEU A 218 40.87 0.05 -82.66
N PRO A 219 41.33 1.23 -82.20
CA PRO A 219 40.65 1.94 -81.14
C PRO A 219 39.32 2.55 -81.61
N SER A 220 38.36 2.66 -80.70
CA SER A 220 37.08 3.37 -80.84
C SER A 220 37.24 4.76 -81.47
N SER A 221 38.28 5.50 -81.09
CA SER A 221 38.60 6.83 -81.65
C SER A 221 39.00 6.83 -83.14
N ALA A 222 39.13 5.66 -83.78
CA ALA A 222 39.38 5.51 -85.21
C ALA A 222 38.10 5.26 -86.04
N THR A 223 36.97 4.95 -85.40
CA THR A 223 35.75 4.50 -86.07
C THR A 223 34.65 5.57 -86.09
N THR A 224 33.86 5.59 -87.17
CA THR A 224 32.68 6.44 -87.33
C THR A 224 31.47 5.61 -87.75
N VAL A 225 30.27 5.96 -87.30
CA VAL A 225 29.02 5.29 -87.70
C VAL A 225 28.91 5.23 -89.23
N GLY A 226 28.68 4.03 -89.77
CA GLY A 226 28.53 3.76 -91.20
C GLY A 226 29.79 3.28 -91.92
N GLU A 227 30.94 3.20 -91.25
CA GLU A 227 32.18 2.63 -91.81
C GLU A 227 32.15 1.09 -91.80
N ILE A 228 32.92 0.47 -92.72
CA ILE A 228 33.18 -0.97 -92.74
C ILE A 228 34.67 -1.23 -92.50
N TRP A 229 34.99 -2.15 -91.60
CA TRP A 229 36.36 -2.52 -91.24
C TRP A 229 36.59 -4.03 -91.34
N GLU A 230 37.83 -4.40 -91.71
CA GLU A 230 38.31 -5.79 -91.82
C GLU A 230 39.81 -5.83 -91.50
N VAL A 231 40.39 -7.02 -91.35
CA VAL A 231 41.83 -7.17 -91.07
C VAL A 231 42.45 -8.36 -91.80
N THR A 232 43.65 -8.15 -92.33
CA THR A 232 44.50 -9.18 -92.94
C THR A 232 45.61 -9.61 -91.99
N ILE A 233 45.90 -10.91 -91.94
CA ILE A 233 46.99 -11.49 -91.15
C ILE A 233 47.83 -12.42 -92.04
N LYS A 234 49.15 -12.27 -91.99
CA LYS A 234 50.10 -13.14 -92.70
C LYS A 234 51.21 -13.56 -91.72
N PRO A 235 51.16 -14.80 -91.19
CA PRO A 235 51.98 -15.24 -90.06
C PRO A 235 53.44 -15.44 -90.45
N LYS A 236 54.35 -15.32 -89.46
CA LYS A 236 55.78 -15.52 -89.66
C LYS A 236 56.46 -16.19 -88.45
N ASP A 237 57.38 -17.10 -88.70
CA ASP A 237 58.22 -17.81 -87.69
C ASP A 237 59.57 -17.11 -87.41
N GLY A 238 59.88 -16.05 -88.17
CA GLY A 238 61.15 -15.32 -88.17
C GLY A 238 62.01 -15.60 -89.41
N ALA A 239 61.98 -16.82 -89.95
CA ALA A 239 62.56 -17.23 -91.23
C ALA A 239 61.58 -17.02 -92.39
N ASP A 240 60.55 -17.87 -92.52
CA ASP A 240 59.61 -17.96 -93.64
C ASP A 240 58.22 -17.38 -93.28
N PHE A 241 57.41 -17.09 -94.31
CA PHE A 241 56.05 -16.56 -94.17
C PHE A 241 55.01 -17.62 -94.55
N GLY A 242 53.93 -17.67 -93.78
CA GLY A 242 52.72 -18.43 -94.11
C GLY A 242 51.82 -17.75 -95.14
N LEU A 243 50.64 -18.35 -95.35
CA LEU A 243 49.58 -17.80 -96.19
C LEU A 243 48.89 -16.61 -95.53
N LEU A 244 48.46 -15.63 -96.32
CA LEU A 244 47.63 -14.52 -95.86
C LEU A 244 46.18 -15.00 -95.66
N VAL A 245 45.56 -14.55 -94.57
CA VAL A 245 44.18 -14.84 -94.18
C VAL A 245 43.47 -13.53 -93.86
N GLU A 246 42.19 -13.45 -94.21
CA GLU A 246 41.30 -12.29 -94.02
C GLU A 246 40.26 -12.60 -92.92
N SER A 247 39.78 -11.55 -92.23
CA SER A 247 38.65 -11.65 -91.29
C SER A 247 37.30 -11.54 -92.01
N GLU A 248 36.22 -11.85 -91.30
CA GLU A 248 34.90 -11.29 -91.64
C GLU A 248 34.92 -9.76 -91.47
N ILE A 249 33.98 -9.08 -92.14
CA ILE A 249 33.81 -7.61 -92.04
C ILE A 249 33.00 -7.22 -90.80
N VAL A 250 33.29 -6.07 -90.21
CA VAL A 250 32.50 -5.45 -89.13
C VAL A 250 31.96 -4.08 -89.57
N ASN A 251 30.71 -3.78 -89.22
CA ASN A 251 30.05 -2.51 -89.50
C ASN A 251 30.02 -1.67 -88.23
N ILE A 252 30.23 -0.36 -88.35
CA ILE A 252 30.16 0.57 -87.22
C ILE A 252 28.74 1.15 -87.09
N THR A 253 28.07 0.95 -85.96
CA THR A 253 26.74 1.47 -85.64
C THR A 253 26.80 2.51 -84.50
N ALA A 254 25.69 3.23 -84.29
CA ALA A 254 25.51 4.00 -83.05
C ALA A 254 25.20 3.06 -81.87
N PRO A 255 25.54 3.41 -80.63
CA PRO A 255 25.04 2.71 -79.45
C PRO A 255 23.51 2.79 -79.37
N THR A 256 22.84 1.66 -79.19
CA THR A 256 21.49 1.63 -78.63
C THR A 256 21.62 1.86 -77.13
N GLN A 257 20.96 2.89 -76.61
CA GLN A 257 20.80 3.03 -75.15
C GLN A 257 19.82 1.94 -74.67
N ALA A 258 19.97 1.54 -73.42
CA ALA A 258 18.95 0.73 -72.75
C ALA A 258 17.84 1.66 -72.24
N ASP A 259 16.64 1.13 -72.24
CA ASP A 259 15.34 1.73 -71.95
C ASP A 259 14.48 0.50 -71.57
N ALA A 260 14.32 0.28 -70.27
CA ALA A 260 14.04 -1.05 -69.72
C ALA A 260 12.54 -1.36 -69.56
N ASP A 261 11.70 -0.34 -69.35
CA ASP A 261 10.23 -0.45 -69.34
C ASP A 261 9.56 0.13 -70.61
N GLY A 262 10.22 1.05 -71.33
CA GLY A 262 9.81 1.52 -72.65
C GLY A 262 9.18 2.91 -72.70
N ASP A 263 9.35 3.75 -71.68
CA ASP A 263 8.74 5.09 -71.62
C ASP A 263 9.42 6.11 -72.58
N GLY A 264 10.72 5.90 -72.87
CA GLY A 264 11.55 6.71 -73.75
C GLY A 264 12.74 7.41 -73.08
N TYR A 265 12.91 7.31 -71.76
CA TYR A 265 14.10 7.74 -71.04
C TYR A 265 15.09 6.57 -70.88
N PRO A 266 16.40 6.80 -71.06
CA PRO A 266 17.39 5.72 -70.89
C PRO A 266 17.69 5.37 -69.44
N ASP A 267 17.92 4.09 -69.14
CA ASP A 267 18.31 3.53 -67.81
C ASP A 267 19.46 4.29 -67.09
N SER A 268 20.28 5.02 -67.85
CA SER A 268 21.45 5.77 -67.37
C SER A 268 21.16 7.21 -66.91
N THR A 269 19.92 7.67 -67.09
CA THR A 269 19.45 9.06 -66.90
C THR A 269 18.06 9.13 -66.29
N ASP A 270 17.36 8.02 -66.29
CA ASP A 270 16.09 7.74 -65.64
C ASP A 270 16.31 7.41 -64.15
N ALA A 271 15.45 7.96 -63.27
CA ALA A 271 15.47 7.72 -61.83
C ALA A 271 14.82 6.37 -61.42
N PHE A 272 13.85 5.86 -62.19
CA PHE A 272 13.09 4.64 -61.92
C PHE A 272 13.08 3.65 -63.11
N PRO A 273 14.22 3.04 -63.53
CA PRO A 273 14.34 2.23 -64.77
C PRO A 273 13.60 0.88 -64.82
N ASN A 274 12.44 0.77 -64.18
CA ASN A 274 11.49 -0.34 -64.26
C ASN A 274 10.02 0.12 -64.14
N ASP A 275 9.74 1.43 -64.00
CA ASP A 275 8.38 1.98 -63.90
C ASP A 275 8.13 3.07 -64.95
N SER A 276 7.58 2.67 -66.10
CA SER A 276 7.21 3.54 -67.23
C SER A 276 6.19 4.67 -66.94
N SER A 277 5.89 4.94 -65.66
CA SER A 277 5.15 6.11 -65.17
C SER A 277 6.08 7.25 -64.74
N GLU A 278 7.30 6.93 -64.27
CA GLU A 278 8.21 7.84 -63.59
C GLU A 278 9.64 7.76 -64.15
N TRP A 279 10.24 8.91 -64.46
CA TRP A 279 11.60 8.99 -65.03
C TRP A 279 12.51 9.99 -64.31
N GLN A 280 11.95 10.76 -63.36
CA GLN A 280 12.63 11.86 -62.68
C GLN A 280 12.23 11.87 -61.20
N ASP A 281 13.23 12.13 -60.35
CA ASP A 281 13.17 12.32 -58.91
C ASP A 281 13.95 13.62 -58.66
N THR A 282 13.23 14.71 -58.33
CA THR A 282 13.78 16.07 -58.38
C THR A 282 14.48 16.50 -57.09
N ASP A 283 14.08 15.97 -55.94
CA ASP A 283 14.63 16.31 -54.62
C ASP A 283 15.34 15.14 -53.92
N GLY A 284 15.03 13.89 -54.27
CA GLY A 284 15.83 12.70 -53.96
C GLY A 284 15.25 11.76 -52.90
N ASP A 285 13.94 11.75 -52.63
CA ASP A 285 13.34 10.88 -51.61
C ASP A 285 12.99 9.45 -52.09
N GLY A 286 12.79 9.27 -53.40
CA GLY A 286 12.45 7.99 -54.02
C GLY A 286 10.99 7.80 -54.44
N VAL A 287 10.16 8.86 -54.47
CA VAL A 287 8.93 8.93 -55.28
C VAL A 287 9.21 9.73 -56.57
N GLY A 288 8.44 9.48 -57.63
CA GLY A 288 8.67 10.10 -58.94
C GLY A 288 7.81 11.33 -59.21
N ASP A 289 8.39 12.29 -59.94
CA ASP A 289 7.83 13.62 -60.30
C ASP A 289 6.37 13.64 -60.81
N ASN A 290 5.81 12.53 -61.32
CA ASN A 290 4.43 12.47 -61.82
C ASN A 290 3.44 11.79 -60.85
N GLY A 291 3.94 11.03 -59.89
CA GLY A 291 3.17 10.31 -58.87
C GLY A 291 3.23 10.96 -57.49
N ASP A 292 4.23 11.80 -57.25
CA ASP A 292 4.40 12.63 -56.08
C ASP A 292 3.52 13.91 -56.13
N ALA A 293 2.97 14.29 -54.98
CA ALA A 293 2.23 15.54 -54.78
C ALA A 293 3.15 16.76 -54.61
N PHE A 294 4.37 16.60 -54.10
CA PHE A 294 5.32 17.68 -53.83
C PHE A 294 6.73 17.50 -54.44
N PRO A 295 6.92 17.44 -55.78
CA PRO A 295 8.20 17.11 -56.46
C PRO A 295 9.38 18.10 -56.33
N ASN A 296 9.45 18.86 -55.24
CA ASN A 296 10.55 19.73 -54.87
C ASN A 296 10.81 19.73 -53.34
N ASP A 297 10.14 18.89 -52.54
CA ASP A 297 10.28 18.82 -51.09
C ASP A 297 10.29 17.37 -50.57
N ALA A 298 11.49 16.78 -50.51
CA ALA A 298 11.84 15.43 -50.04
C ALA A 298 11.46 15.07 -48.58
N THR A 299 10.50 15.76 -47.98
CA THR A 299 9.82 15.37 -46.75
C THR A 299 8.33 15.06 -46.93
N GLU A 300 7.72 15.41 -48.07
CA GLU A 300 6.30 15.18 -48.37
C GLU A 300 6.13 14.46 -49.71
N THR A 301 5.29 13.41 -49.75
CA THR A 301 5.08 12.58 -50.96
C THR A 301 3.63 12.40 -51.35
N LEU A 302 2.71 12.78 -50.46
CA LEU A 302 1.28 12.52 -50.54
C LEU A 302 0.53 13.72 -49.98
N ASP A 303 -0.60 14.02 -50.62
CA ASP A 303 -1.60 15.03 -50.26
C ASP A 303 -2.95 14.29 -50.35
N THR A 304 -3.32 13.59 -49.28
CA THR A 304 -4.37 12.55 -49.31
C THR A 304 -5.79 13.12 -49.52
N ASP A 305 -6.04 14.38 -49.16
CA ASP A 305 -7.33 15.07 -49.35
C ASP A 305 -7.29 16.27 -50.34
N SER A 306 -6.10 16.66 -50.82
CA SER A 306 -5.87 17.69 -51.84
C SER A 306 -6.04 19.15 -51.37
N ASP A 307 -5.64 19.43 -50.13
CA ASP A 307 -5.55 20.75 -49.51
C ASP A 307 -4.30 21.54 -49.97
N GLY A 308 -3.15 20.88 -50.06
CA GLY A 308 -1.85 21.48 -50.41
C GLY A 308 -0.80 21.50 -49.29
N VAL A 309 -1.07 20.92 -48.12
CA VAL A 309 -0.07 20.45 -47.13
C VAL A 309 0.13 18.94 -47.30
N GLY A 310 1.32 18.43 -46.97
CA GLY A 310 1.65 17.00 -47.14
C GLY A 310 1.40 16.14 -45.91
N ASP A 311 1.07 14.87 -46.14
CA ASP A 311 0.67 13.86 -45.14
C ASP A 311 1.64 13.68 -43.93
N ASN A 312 2.90 14.13 -43.99
CA ASN A 312 3.85 14.07 -42.86
C ASN A 312 3.99 15.39 -42.07
N SER A 313 3.55 16.52 -42.64
CA SER A 313 3.54 17.84 -41.98
C SER A 313 2.14 18.25 -41.51
N ASP A 314 1.11 17.71 -42.13
CA ASP A 314 -0.29 17.90 -41.76
C ASP A 314 -0.67 17.08 -40.51
N ALA A 315 -1.41 17.71 -39.60
CA ALA A 315 -1.99 17.07 -38.43
C ALA A 315 -3.26 16.24 -38.76
N PHE A 316 -3.98 16.58 -39.84
CA PHE A 316 -5.24 15.95 -40.24
C PHE A 316 -5.29 15.51 -41.73
N PRO A 317 -4.44 14.56 -42.22
CA PRO A 317 -4.30 14.19 -43.65
C PRO A 317 -5.49 13.52 -44.35
N ASN A 318 -6.71 13.73 -43.87
CA ASN A 318 -7.97 13.25 -44.44
C ASN A 318 -9.11 14.30 -44.33
N ASP A 319 -8.84 15.51 -43.84
CA ASP A 319 -9.80 16.62 -43.77
C ASP A 319 -9.16 17.96 -44.24
N ALA A 320 -9.31 18.22 -45.54
CA ALA A 320 -8.88 19.43 -46.27
C ALA A 320 -9.53 20.77 -45.81
N SER A 321 -9.94 20.86 -44.55
CA SER A 321 -10.24 22.11 -43.85
C SER A 321 -9.35 22.37 -42.62
N GLU A 322 -8.60 21.39 -42.14
CA GLU A 322 -7.67 21.51 -41.01
C GLU A 322 -6.26 21.05 -41.40
N THR A 323 -5.23 21.80 -41.00
CA THR A 323 -3.81 21.50 -41.35
C THR A 323 -2.84 21.59 -40.18
N LEU A 324 -3.31 22.06 -39.03
CA LEU A 324 -2.52 22.34 -37.83
C LEU A 324 -3.32 21.93 -36.60
N ASP A 325 -2.61 21.35 -35.64
CA ASP A 325 -3.03 21.07 -34.26
C ASP A 325 -1.96 21.74 -33.38
N SER A 326 -2.17 23.02 -33.06
CA SER A 326 -1.13 23.90 -32.50
C SER A 326 -0.75 23.58 -31.03
N ASP A 327 -1.55 22.81 -30.30
CA ASP A 327 -1.30 22.43 -28.90
C ASP A 327 -1.37 20.91 -28.61
N GLY A 328 -1.98 20.10 -29.50
CA GLY A 328 -1.90 18.64 -29.52
C GLY A 328 -3.15 17.90 -29.02
N ASP A 329 -4.32 18.52 -29.14
CA ASP A 329 -5.59 18.07 -28.53
C ASP A 329 -6.47 17.21 -29.46
N THR A 330 -6.17 17.20 -30.78
CA THR A 330 -6.90 16.53 -31.87
C THR A 330 -8.15 17.22 -32.44
N VAL A 331 -8.38 18.50 -32.12
CA VAL A 331 -9.17 19.43 -32.94
C VAL A 331 -8.22 20.33 -33.75
N GLY A 332 -8.63 20.76 -34.95
CA GLY A 332 -7.79 21.58 -35.85
C GLY A 332 -7.95 23.08 -35.66
N ASP A 333 -6.87 23.83 -35.90
CA ASP A 333 -6.75 25.28 -35.70
C ASP A 333 -7.86 26.17 -36.33
N ASN A 334 -8.65 25.69 -37.31
CA ASN A 334 -9.79 26.44 -37.89
C ASN A 334 -11.17 25.99 -37.37
N ALA A 335 -11.26 24.79 -36.77
CA ALA A 335 -12.47 24.25 -36.16
C ALA A 335 -12.54 24.56 -34.65
N ASP A 336 -11.38 24.66 -34.01
CA ASP A 336 -11.22 24.97 -32.59
C ASP A 336 -11.45 26.47 -32.28
N ALA A 337 -12.07 26.73 -31.13
CA ALA A 337 -12.24 28.05 -30.56
C ALA A 337 -10.99 28.57 -29.83
N PHE A 338 -10.12 27.68 -29.31
CA PHE A 338 -8.93 28.04 -28.53
C PHE A 338 -7.62 27.36 -28.99
N PRO A 339 -7.09 27.58 -30.23
CA PRO A 339 -5.98 26.80 -30.84
C PRO A 339 -4.58 26.91 -30.22
N ASN A 340 -4.48 27.23 -28.92
CA ASN A 340 -3.25 27.28 -28.13
C ASN A 340 -3.47 26.75 -26.69
N ASP A 341 -4.65 26.22 -26.33
CA ASP A 341 -4.94 25.58 -25.05
C ASP A 341 -5.68 24.24 -25.23
N ALA A 342 -4.89 23.16 -25.28
CA ALA A 342 -5.30 21.74 -25.39
C ALA A 342 -6.19 21.20 -24.24
N THR A 343 -6.90 22.08 -23.54
CA THR A 343 -7.96 21.75 -22.60
C THR A 343 -9.33 22.27 -23.03
N GLU A 344 -9.45 23.22 -23.97
CA GLU A 344 -10.72 23.86 -24.36
C GLU A 344 -10.87 23.85 -25.90
N THR A 345 -11.93 23.23 -26.44
CA THR A 345 -12.08 22.98 -27.90
C THR A 345 -13.23 23.70 -28.60
N LEU A 346 -14.20 24.16 -27.80
CA LEU A 346 -15.47 24.65 -28.33
C LEU A 346 -16.07 25.65 -27.34
N ASP A 347 -16.45 26.79 -27.89
CA ASP A 347 -17.18 27.89 -27.24
C ASP A 347 -18.55 27.98 -27.96
N SER A 348 -19.62 27.59 -27.27
CA SER A 348 -20.94 27.38 -27.90
C SER A 348 -21.77 28.65 -28.07
N ASP A 349 -21.55 29.66 -27.24
CA ASP A 349 -22.33 30.90 -27.15
C ASP A 349 -21.49 32.18 -27.31
N SER A 350 -20.16 32.04 -27.34
CA SER A 350 -19.14 33.01 -27.73
C SER A 350 -18.79 34.08 -26.69
N ASP A 351 -18.65 33.69 -25.41
CA ASP A 351 -18.15 34.58 -24.36
C ASP A 351 -16.63 34.54 -24.13
N GLY A 352 -15.96 33.46 -24.53
CA GLY A 352 -14.52 33.25 -24.40
C GLY A 352 -14.06 32.30 -23.29
N VAL A 353 -14.94 31.44 -22.74
CA VAL A 353 -14.56 30.25 -21.95
C VAL A 353 -15.01 28.98 -22.67
N GLY A 354 -14.18 27.94 -22.73
CA GLY A 354 -14.53 26.69 -23.39
C GLY A 354 -15.53 25.84 -22.58
N ASN A 355 -16.43 25.17 -23.29
CA ASN A 355 -17.56 24.32 -22.82
C ASN A 355 -17.28 23.28 -21.71
N ASN A 356 -16.02 23.08 -21.34
CA ASN A 356 -15.56 22.08 -20.37
C ASN A 356 -14.81 22.69 -19.18
N ALA A 357 -14.52 23.99 -19.22
CA ALA A 357 -14.09 24.81 -18.10
C ALA A 357 -15.26 25.66 -17.59
N ASP A 358 -16.14 26.08 -18.51
CA ASP A 358 -17.40 26.74 -18.28
C ASP A 358 -18.46 25.81 -17.62
N ALA A 359 -19.19 26.36 -16.64
CA ALA A 359 -20.33 25.73 -15.98
C ALA A 359 -21.65 25.84 -16.76
N PHE A 360 -21.81 26.85 -17.64
CA PHE A 360 -23.04 27.13 -18.39
C PHE A 360 -22.84 27.21 -19.93
N PRO A 361 -22.43 26.13 -20.64
CA PRO A 361 -22.03 26.14 -22.07
C PRO A 361 -23.08 26.43 -23.14
N ASN A 362 -24.14 27.17 -22.81
CA ASN A 362 -25.15 27.70 -23.71
C ASN A 362 -25.68 29.10 -23.27
N ASP A 363 -25.12 29.74 -22.23
CA ASP A 363 -25.51 31.08 -21.75
C ASP A 363 -24.29 31.97 -21.46
N ALA A 364 -23.85 32.68 -22.49
CA ALA A 364 -22.79 33.72 -22.53
C ALA A 364 -22.97 34.92 -21.56
N THR A 365 -23.73 34.77 -20.49
CA THR A 365 -23.77 35.69 -19.35
C THR A 365 -23.29 35.07 -18.03
N GLU A 366 -23.10 33.75 -17.97
CA GLU A 366 -22.58 33.01 -16.82
C GLU A 366 -21.45 32.06 -17.23
N THR A 367 -20.39 31.96 -16.42
CA THR A 367 -19.23 31.09 -16.69
C THR A 367 -18.77 30.23 -15.51
N VAL A 368 -19.26 30.56 -14.32
CA VAL A 368 -18.82 29.99 -13.04
C VAL A 368 -20.06 29.69 -12.21
N ASP A 369 -20.00 28.53 -11.55
CA ASP A 369 -20.95 28.01 -10.58
C ASP A 369 -20.11 27.65 -9.35
N SER A 370 -19.83 28.64 -8.50
CA SER A 370 -18.77 28.57 -7.50
C SER A 370 -19.04 27.58 -6.35
N ASP A 371 -20.31 27.27 -6.08
CA ASP A 371 -20.74 26.31 -5.04
C ASP A 371 -21.44 25.04 -5.60
N SER A 372 -21.76 25.01 -6.90
CA SER A 372 -22.37 23.88 -7.63
C SER A 372 -23.87 23.64 -7.37
N ASP A 373 -24.64 24.71 -7.14
CA ASP A 373 -26.11 24.73 -7.10
C ASP A 373 -26.75 24.58 -8.49
N GLY A 374 -26.23 25.29 -9.50
CA GLY A 374 -26.79 25.37 -10.85
C GLY A 374 -27.37 26.74 -11.27
N VAL A 375 -27.20 27.78 -10.45
CA VAL A 375 -27.27 29.21 -10.82
C VAL A 375 -25.84 29.76 -10.98
N GLY A 376 -25.64 30.76 -11.86
CA GLY A 376 -24.32 31.30 -12.17
C GLY A 376 -23.94 32.54 -11.36
N ASP A 377 -22.64 32.68 -11.06
CA ASP A 377 -22.05 33.72 -10.19
C ASP A 377 -22.45 35.19 -10.49
N ASN A 378 -22.97 35.53 -11.68
CA ASN A 378 -23.43 36.90 -12.02
C ASN A 378 -24.94 37.10 -11.87
N SER A 379 -25.71 36.02 -11.80
CA SER A 379 -27.17 36.01 -11.58
C SER A 379 -27.53 35.66 -10.13
N ASP A 380 -26.63 34.97 -9.43
CA ASP A 380 -26.82 34.57 -8.04
C ASP A 380 -26.59 35.74 -7.05
N ALA A 381 -27.36 35.76 -5.96
CA ALA A 381 -27.20 36.68 -4.84
C ALA A 381 -26.14 36.20 -3.82
N PHE A 382 -25.93 34.88 -3.70
CA PHE A 382 -25.06 34.21 -2.74
C PHE A 382 -24.11 33.16 -3.38
N PRO A 383 -23.20 33.51 -4.34
CA PRO A 383 -22.35 32.54 -5.08
C PRO A 383 -21.34 31.67 -4.28
N ASP A 384 -21.41 31.64 -2.94
CA ASP A 384 -20.58 30.83 -2.05
C ASP A 384 -21.46 29.87 -1.17
N ASP A 385 -22.79 29.84 -1.32
CA ASP A 385 -23.73 29.04 -0.53
C ASP A 385 -24.89 28.44 -1.36
N ALA A 386 -24.67 27.21 -1.85
CA ALA A 386 -25.61 26.37 -2.62
C ALA A 386 -26.91 25.95 -1.88
N SER A 387 -27.39 26.75 -0.93
CA SER A 387 -28.74 26.69 -0.37
C SER A 387 -29.56 27.96 -0.57
N GLU A 388 -28.95 29.06 -1.04
CA GLU A 388 -29.62 30.33 -1.35
C GLU A 388 -29.20 30.84 -2.73
N THR A 389 -30.15 31.34 -3.54
CA THR A 389 -29.89 31.83 -4.91
C THR A 389 -30.54 33.18 -5.22
N LEU A 390 -31.40 33.68 -4.32
CA LEU A 390 -32.23 34.87 -4.49
C LEU A 390 -32.23 35.68 -3.19
N ASP A 391 -32.17 37.01 -3.35
CA ASP A 391 -32.37 38.04 -2.34
C ASP A 391 -33.45 38.97 -2.92
N SER A 392 -34.72 38.62 -2.71
CA SER A 392 -35.86 39.19 -3.46
C SER A 392 -36.16 40.66 -3.14
N ASP A 393 -35.73 41.17 -1.99
CA ASP A 393 -35.95 42.57 -1.56
C ASP A 393 -34.66 43.38 -1.30
N GLY A 394 -33.51 42.74 -1.12
CA GLY A 394 -32.18 43.36 -0.99
C GLY A 394 -31.66 43.48 0.46
N ASP A 395 -32.14 42.64 1.38
CA ASP A 395 -31.80 42.61 2.81
C ASP A 395 -30.43 41.97 3.13
N THR A 396 -29.98 41.01 2.30
CA THR A 396 -28.81 40.11 2.49
C THR A 396 -29.02 38.81 3.29
N VAL A 397 -30.26 38.43 3.63
CA VAL A 397 -30.68 37.05 3.86
C VAL A 397 -31.26 36.46 2.55
N GLY A 398 -31.14 35.14 2.34
CA GLY A 398 -31.64 34.47 1.13
C GLY A 398 -33.07 33.97 1.24
N ASP A 399 -33.80 33.94 0.12
CA ASP A 399 -35.23 33.60 0.00
C ASP A 399 -35.67 32.27 0.65
N ASN A 400 -34.77 31.31 0.96
CA ASN A 400 -35.11 30.05 1.65
C ASN A 400 -34.80 30.07 3.17
N ALA A 401 -33.93 30.97 3.61
CA ALA A 401 -33.60 31.20 5.02
C ALA A 401 -34.47 32.29 5.65
N ASP A 402 -34.95 33.23 4.83
CA ASP A 402 -35.86 34.30 5.22
C ASP A 402 -37.31 33.79 5.37
N VAL A 403 -38.02 34.34 6.36
CA VAL A 403 -39.46 34.13 6.57
C VAL A 403 -40.30 35.16 5.81
N PHE A 404 -39.75 36.35 5.51
CA PHE A 404 -40.46 37.48 4.88
C PHE A 404 -39.75 38.06 3.62
N PRO A 405 -39.40 37.25 2.59
CA PRO A 405 -38.59 37.66 1.41
C PRO A 405 -39.26 38.64 0.40
N ASP A 406 -40.18 39.48 0.88
CA ASP A 406 -40.79 40.63 0.19
C ASP A 406 -40.70 41.92 1.07
N ASP A 407 -40.14 41.87 2.29
CA ASP A 407 -40.01 43.01 3.23
C ASP A 407 -38.67 43.02 4.02
N ALA A 408 -37.66 43.68 3.43
CA ALA A 408 -36.30 43.97 3.94
C ALA A 408 -36.21 44.77 5.26
N SER A 409 -37.22 44.66 6.12
CA SER A 409 -37.25 45.08 7.52
C SER A 409 -37.23 43.87 8.48
N GLU A 410 -37.69 42.70 8.02
CA GLU A 410 -37.97 41.52 8.85
C GLU A 410 -37.35 40.27 8.23
N THR A 411 -36.59 39.49 9.00
CA THR A 411 -35.93 38.26 8.49
C THR A 411 -36.27 36.99 9.27
N LEU A 412 -37.03 37.13 10.36
CA LEU A 412 -37.25 36.12 11.38
C LEU A 412 -38.65 36.28 11.97
N ASP A 413 -39.27 35.14 12.25
CA ASP A 413 -40.53 34.95 12.98
C ASP A 413 -40.21 33.87 14.03
N THR A 414 -39.75 34.30 15.22
CA THR A 414 -39.12 33.40 16.19
C THR A 414 -40.10 32.43 16.87
N ASP A 415 -41.41 32.74 16.90
CA ASP A 415 -42.45 31.89 17.49
C ASP A 415 -43.53 31.38 16.51
N GLY A 416 -43.67 31.98 15.32
CA GLY A 416 -44.50 31.49 14.21
C GLY A 416 -45.89 32.13 14.10
N ASP A 417 -46.06 33.35 14.61
CA ASP A 417 -47.30 34.15 14.58
C ASP A 417 -47.58 34.78 13.20
N GLY A 418 -46.52 35.23 12.50
CA GLY A 418 -46.60 35.93 11.21
C GLY A 418 -46.35 37.45 11.25
N VAL A 419 -45.94 38.01 12.39
CA VAL A 419 -45.23 39.30 12.50
C VAL A 419 -43.72 39.04 12.64
N GLY A 420 -42.89 39.94 12.12
CA GLY A 420 -41.43 39.80 12.16
C GLY A 420 -40.78 40.32 13.46
N ASP A 421 -39.67 39.70 13.85
CA ASP A 421 -38.91 39.96 15.09
C ASP A 421 -38.51 41.45 15.34
N ASN A 422 -38.49 42.32 14.32
CA ASN A 422 -38.20 43.77 14.50
C ASN A 422 -39.47 44.64 14.54
N ALA A 423 -40.60 44.14 14.05
CA ALA A 423 -41.91 44.79 14.10
C ALA A 423 -42.71 44.41 15.35
N ASP A 424 -42.47 43.22 15.89
CA ASP A 424 -43.13 42.66 17.06
C ASP A 424 -42.53 43.20 18.39
N ALA A 425 -43.42 43.40 19.37
CA ALA A 425 -43.09 43.73 20.75
C ALA A 425 -42.71 42.51 21.60
N PHE A 426 -43.20 41.30 21.25
CA PHE A 426 -43.01 40.06 22.02
C PHE A 426 -42.53 38.85 21.17
N PRO A 427 -41.34 38.88 20.50
CA PRO A 427 -40.90 37.86 19.51
C PRO A 427 -40.60 36.44 20.03
N ASN A 428 -41.20 36.02 21.14
CA ASN A 428 -41.10 34.69 21.74
C ASN A 428 -42.46 34.21 22.32
N ASP A 429 -43.56 34.95 22.10
CA ASP A 429 -44.93 34.60 22.51
C ASP A 429 -45.95 34.92 21.41
N ALA A 430 -46.20 33.93 20.55
CA ALA A 430 -47.18 33.92 19.44
C ALA A 430 -48.67 34.12 19.85
N SER A 431 -48.93 34.72 21.00
CA SER A 431 -50.24 35.24 21.41
C SER A 431 -50.27 36.77 21.57
N GLU A 432 -49.11 37.45 21.56
CA GLU A 432 -49.00 38.91 21.65
C GLU A 432 -48.11 39.48 20.54
N THR A 433 -48.52 40.59 19.93
CA THR A 433 -47.76 41.24 18.83
C THR A 433 -47.59 42.75 18.99
N LEU A 434 -48.24 43.34 19.99
CA LEU A 434 -48.31 44.79 20.20
C LEU A 434 -48.28 45.10 21.69
N ASP A 435 -47.55 46.15 22.03
CA ASP A 435 -47.52 46.84 23.33
C ASP A 435 -47.86 48.31 23.01
N THR A 436 -49.15 48.66 23.03
CA THR A 436 -49.64 49.92 22.46
C THR A 436 -49.28 51.17 23.29
N ASP A 437 -49.01 51.04 24.59
CA ASP A 437 -48.60 52.15 25.46
C ASP A 437 -47.18 52.04 26.04
N GLY A 438 -46.59 50.84 26.12
CA GLY A 438 -45.17 50.61 26.40
C GLY A 438 -44.84 50.10 27.81
N ASP A 439 -45.77 49.43 28.51
CA ASP A 439 -45.55 48.95 29.88
C ASP A 439 -44.98 47.52 29.98
N GLY A 440 -45.13 46.72 28.93
CA GLY A 440 -44.59 45.36 28.82
C GLY A 440 -45.60 44.22 29.02
N VAL A 441 -46.90 44.49 29.07
CA VAL A 441 -47.97 43.49 28.82
C VAL A 441 -48.52 43.67 27.40
N GLY A 442 -48.89 42.58 26.72
CA GLY A 442 -49.36 42.63 25.34
C GLY A 442 -50.84 42.96 25.20
N ASP A 443 -51.20 43.63 24.09
CA ASP A 443 -52.54 44.13 23.74
C ASP A 443 -53.70 43.10 23.85
N ASN A 444 -53.44 41.77 23.89
CA ASN A 444 -54.48 40.74 24.07
C ASN A 444 -54.58 40.18 25.49
N ALA A 445 -53.52 40.27 26.29
CA ALA A 445 -53.46 39.87 27.70
C ALA A 445 -53.80 41.03 28.66
N ASP A 446 -53.51 42.26 28.25
CA ASP A 446 -53.80 43.47 29.00
C ASP A 446 -55.30 43.85 28.96
N ALA A 447 -55.84 44.20 30.12
CA ALA A 447 -57.19 44.73 30.28
C ALA A 447 -57.34 46.20 29.81
N PHE A 448 -56.26 47.00 29.79
CA PHE A 448 -56.28 48.43 29.45
C PHE A 448 -55.23 48.93 28.42
N PRO A 449 -55.15 48.42 27.15
CA PRO A 449 -54.04 48.64 26.18
C PRO A 449 -53.82 50.06 25.61
N LEU A 450 -53.96 51.09 26.45
CA LEU A 450 -53.89 52.53 26.18
C LEU A 450 -53.48 53.33 27.45
N ASN A 451 -53.03 52.68 28.52
CA ASN A 451 -52.84 53.24 29.86
C ASN A 451 -51.73 52.50 30.65
N ASP A 452 -50.49 53.02 30.55
CA ASP A 452 -49.19 52.52 31.05
C ASP A 452 -49.03 52.38 32.58
N LEU A 453 -50.11 52.09 33.29
CA LEU A 453 -50.26 52.07 34.74
C LEU A 453 -51.25 51.02 35.26
N GLU A 454 -52.02 50.34 34.40
CA GLU A 454 -53.04 49.36 34.79
C GLU A 454 -53.04 48.19 33.80
N THR A 455 -52.79 46.96 34.26
CA THR A 455 -52.67 45.77 33.38
C THR A 455 -53.66 44.64 33.67
N VAL A 456 -54.33 44.70 34.82
CA VAL A 456 -55.24 43.69 35.34
C VAL A 456 -56.53 44.38 35.83
N ASP A 457 -57.65 43.70 35.65
CA ASP A 457 -59.03 44.08 35.98
C ASP A 457 -59.64 42.81 36.63
N THR A 458 -59.28 42.54 37.89
CA THR A 458 -59.46 41.22 38.53
C THR A 458 -60.94 40.85 38.73
N ASP A 459 -61.82 41.80 39.04
CA ASP A 459 -63.28 41.60 39.14
C ASP A 459 -64.01 41.77 37.78
N GLY A 460 -63.51 42.66 36.92
CA GLY A 460 -64.12 43.04 35.64
C GLY A 460 -65.07 44.25 35.70
N ASP A 461 -64.96 45.16 36.68
CA ASP A 461 -65.64 46.46 36.72
C ASP A 461 -65.20 47.35 35.54
N GLY A 462 -63.94 47.25 35.14
CA GLY A 462 -63.27 48.20 34.25
C GLY A 462 -62.51 49.31 34.99
N THR A 463 -62.11 49.04 36.23
CA THR A 463 -61.11 49.79 37.00
C THR A 463 -59.94 48.83 37.28
N GLY A 464 -58.70 49.27 37.03
CA GLY A 464 -57.55 48.38 37.18
C GLY A 464 -57.02 48.30 38.61
N ASP A 465 -56.41 47.16 38.95
CA ASP A 465 -55.95 46.77 40.29
C ASP A 465 -54.93 47.77 40.93
N ASN A 466 -54.29 48.70 40.20
CA ASN A 466 -53.45 49.76 40.82
C ASN A 466 -54.25 51.05 41.16
N SER A 467 -55.50 51.13 40.71
CA SER A 467 -56.40 52.27 40.90
C SER A 467 -57.67 51.96 41.70
N ASP A 468 -58.07 50.69 41.82
CA ASP A 468 -59.14 50.31 42.74
C ASP A 468 -58.64 50.14 44.20
N SER A 469 -59.44 49.46 45.02
CA SER A 469 -59.30 49.34 46.46
C SER A 469 -60.19 48.25 47.06
N ASP A 470 -60.68 47.33 46.22
CA ASP A 470 -61.57 46.19 46.52
C ASP A 470 -61.42 45.22 45.31
N ASP A 471 -60.17 44.86 44.95
CA ASP A 471 -59.76 44.36 43.60
C ASP A 471 -60.52 43.11 43.07
N ASP A 472 -61.32 42.43 43.89
CA ASP A 472 -62.15 41.27 43.51
C ASP A 472 -63.69 41.43 43.75
N ASP A 473 -64.15 42.62 44.16
CA ASP A 473 -65.55 42.99 44.51
C ASP A 473 -66.23 42.05 45.55
N ASP A 474 -65.47 41.40 46.44
CA ASP A 474 -66.00 40.78 47.68
C ASP A 474 -66.74 41.82 48.56
N GLY A 475 -66.17 43.04 48.64
CA GLY A 475 -66.57 44.10 49.54
C GLY A 475 -65.65 44.27 50.77
N THR A 476 -64.44 43.71 50.71
CA THR A 476 -63.41 43.76 51.75
C THR A 476 -62.14 44.39 51.19
N LEU A 477 -62.09 45.73 51.24
CA LEU A 477 -60.96 46.54 50.73
C LEU A 477 -59.58 45.94 51.08
N ASP A 478 -58.75 45.69 50.06
CA ASP A 478 -57.44 45.01 50.08
C ASP A 478 -56.50 45.42 51.21
N VAL A 479 -56.51 46.70 51.62
CA VAL A 479 -55.76 47.18 52.79
C VAL A 479 -56.18 46.56 54.14
N ASN A 480 -57.19 45.69 54.17
CA ASN A 480 -57.64 44.89 55.30
C ASN A 480 -57.85 43.40 54.92
N ASP A 481 -57.55 43.02 53.69
CA ASP A 481 -57.78 41.66 53.16
C ASP A 481 -56.48 40.85 53.13
N ALA A 482 -56.60 39.53 53.27
CA ALA A 482 -55.47 38.60 53.16
C ALA A 482 -55.25 38.10 51.72
N PHE A 483 -56.30 38.04 50.90
CA PHE A 483 -56.31 37.54 49.53
C PHE A 483 -57.01 38.48 48.53
N PRO A 484 -56.58 39.76 48.37
CA PRO A 484 -57.19 40.77 47.49
C PRO A 484 -57.66 40.41 46.06
N PHE A 485 -57.23 39.26 45.52
CA PHE A 485 -57.48 38.82 44.15
C PHE A 485 -58.33 37.53 44.10
N ASN A 486 -59.12 37.25 45.13
CA ASN A 486 -59.84 36.00 45.31
C ASN A 486 -61.11 36.19 46.17
N SER A 487 -62.21 36.54 45.49
CA SER A 487 -63.54 36.89 46.04
C SER A 487 -64.29 35.74 46.77
N SER A 488 -63.56 34.81 47.37
CA SER A 488 -64.00 33.68 48.18
C SER A 488 -63.21 33.55 49.49
N GLU A 489 -62.10 34.29 49.66
CA GLU A 489 -61.27 34.30 50.86
C GLU A 489 -60.95 35.74 51.26
N THR A 490 -60.96 36.04 52.56
CA THR A 490 -60.69 37.41 53.08
C THR A 490 -59.79 37.44 54.32
N THR A 491 -59.56 36.28 54.93
CA THR A 491 -58.89 36.11 56.22
C THR A 491 -57.92 34.93 56.10
N ASP A 492 -56.76 35.10 56.73
CA ASP A 492 -55.64 34.14 56.85
C ASP A 492 -55.26 34.16 58.34
N SER A 493 -55.89 33.26 59.12
CA SER A 493 -55.91 33.36 60.58
C SER A 493 -54.59 32.94 61.27
N ASP A 494 -53.80 32.04 60.69
CA ASP A 494 -52.48 31.64 61.20
C ASP A 494 -51.28 32.29 60.45
N SER A 495 -51.50 32.79 59.22
CA SER A 495 -50.50 33.33 58.28
C SER A 495 -49.63 32.30 57.52
N ASP A 496 -50.15 31.11 57.23
CA ASP A 496 -49.61 30.11 56.27
C ASP A 496 -49.69 30.62 54.81
N GLY A 497 -50.81 31.26 54.45
CA GLY A 497 -51.12 31.69 53.07
C GLY A 497 -52.19 30.87 52.35
N ILE A 498 -52.96 30.04 53.07
CA ILE A 498 -54.29 29.54 52.69
C ILE A 498 -55.35 30.36 53.46
N GLY A 499 -56.54 30.55 52.89
CA GLY A 499 -57.61 31.33 53.52
C GLY A 499 -58.63 30.49 54.28
N ASP A 500 -59.23 31.05 55.32
CA ASP A 500 -60.14 30.41 56.29
C ASP A 500 -61.39 29.69 55.69
N ASN A 501 -61.71 29.83 54.39
CA ASN A 501 -62.79 29.06 53.73
C ASN A 501 -62.27 27.89 52.85
N ALA A 502 -60.95 27.81 52.67
CA ALA A 502 -60.24 26.79 51.91
C ALA A 502 -59.26 25.95 52.76
N ASP A 503 -58.81 26.47 53.91
CA ASP A 503 -58.05 25.70 54.89
C ASP A 503 -58.95 24.74 55.70
N THR A 504 -58.33 24.03 56.63
CA THR A 504 -58.91 23.05 57.54
C THR A 504 -58.18 23.01 58.90
N ASP A 505 -57.34 24.00 59.23
CA ASP A 505 -56.59 24.17 60.49
C ASP A 505 -56.37 25.68 60.75
N ASP A 506 -57.47 26.47 60.81
CA ASP A 506 -57.46 27.96 60.76
C ASP A 506 -56.49 28.69 61.72
N ASP A 507 -56.06 28.08 62.85
CA ASP A 507 -55.06 28.68 63.76
C ASP A 507 -53.71 27.94 63.87
N GLY A 508 -53.41 27.06 62.91
CA GLY A 508 -52.08 26.49 62.65
C GLY A 508 -51.55 25.59 63.77
N ASP A 509 -52.47 24.98 64.50
CA ASP A 509 -52.29 24.31 65.79
C ASP A 509 -52.09 22.78 65.61
N GLY A 510 -52.52 22.23 64.47
CA GLY A 510 -52.41 20.81 64.10
C GLY A 510 -53.71 20.03 64.28
N ILE A 511 -54.78 20.68 64.75
CA ILE A 511 -56.09 20.11 65.02
C ILE A 511 -57.10 20.72 64.05
N LEU A 512 -57.70 19.89 63.20
CA LEU A 512 -58.62 20.38 62.18
C LEU A 512 -59.84 21.09 62.79
N ASP A 513 -60.32 22.19 62.21
CA ASP A 513 -61.50 22.94 62.69
C ASP A 513 -62.83 22.13 62.69
N THR A 514 -62.87 20.99 62.01
CA THR A 514 -63.97 20.03 62.18
C THR A 514 -64.01 19.38 63.57
N ASP A 515 -62.87 19.36 64.26
CA ASP A 515 -62.64 18.78 65.57
C ASP A 515 -62.32 19.85 66.64
N ASP A 516 -61.61 20.95 66.34
CA ASP A 516 -61.67 22.22 67.13
C ASP A 516 -62.64 23.24 66.52
N ALA A 517 -63.93 22.97 66.64
CA ALA A 517 -64.99 23.88 66.18
C ALA A 517 -65.12 25.17 67.04
N SER A 518 -64.07 25.60 67.76
CA SER A 518 -64.06 26.83 68.57
C SER A 518 -62.67 27.35 68.98
N HIS A 519 -61.75 27.56 68.02
CA HIS A 519 -60.43 28.20 68.23
C HIS A 519 -60.46 29.28 69.33
N PRO A 520 -59.62 29.13 70.36
CA PRO A 520 -58.34 29.81 70.26
C PRO A 520 -57.16 29.06 70.88
N SER A 521 -56.15 28.78 70.04
CA SER A 521 -54.73 28.56 70.35
C SER A 521 -54.44 27.82 71.65
N ASN A 522 -54.09 26.53 71.60
CA ASN A 522 -54.02 25.66 72.78
C ASN A 522 -52.89 25.94 73.81
N ILE A 523 -52.25 27.12 73.73
CA ILE A 523 -51.09 27.64 74.48
C ILE A 523 -51.15 27.60 76.03
N ASP A 524 -52.33 27.36 76.62
CA ASP A 524 -52.61 27.39 78.07
C ASP A 524 -53.25 26.06 78.58
N LYS A 525 -53.30 24.98 77.77
CA LYS A 525 -53.85 23.66 78.17
C LYS A 525 -52.76 22.72 78.74
N GLU A 526 -53.20 21.62 79.34
CA GLU A 526 -52.33 20.54 79.85
C GLU A 526 -52.13 19.46 78.76
N ASP A 527 -50.91 18.94 78.69
CA ASP A 527 -50.33 17.94 77.77
C ASP A 527 -49.38 17.14 78.67
N THR A 528 -49.73 15.89 78.96
CA THR A 528 -49.21 15.15 80.11
C THR A 528 -48.01 14.24 79.77
N ASP A 529 -47.98 13.60 78.59
CA ASP A 529 -46.83 12.79 78.13
C ASP A 529 -45.82 13.61 77.28
N GLY A 530 -46.26 14.65 76.57
CA GLY A 530 -45.46 15.49 75.68
C GLY A 530 -45.51 15.14 74.17
N ASP A 531 -46.49 14.35 73.71
CA ASP A 531 -46.73 14.00 72.30
C ASP A 531 -47.21 15.19 71.45
N GLN A 532 -47.79 16.23 72.08
CA GLN A 532 -48.45 17.42 71.54
C GLN A 532 -49.97 17.29 71.29
N ILE A 533 -50.61 16.17 71.63
CA ILE A 533 -52.05 16.13 71.90
C ILE A 533 -52.31 16.67 73.33
N ILE A 534 -53.50 17.26 73.55
CA ILE A 534 -53.91 17.84 74.84
C ILE A 534 -54.81 16.87 75.61
N ASP A 535 -54.71 16.88 76.94
CA ASP A 535 -55.45 16.00 77.87
C ASP A 535 -56.99 15.97 77.66
N ASP A 536 -57.57 17.01 77.06
CA ASP A 536 -59.01 17.11 76.79
C ASP A 536 -59.46 16.24 75.59
N VAL A 537 -58.54 15.78 74.73
CA VAL A 537 -58.83 14.93 73.54
C VAL A 537 -57.84 13.78 73.31
N ASP A 538 -56.77 13.67 74.10
CA ASP A 538 -55.88 12.49 74.09
C ASP A 538 -56.67 11.22 74.46
N PRO A 539 -56.39 10.06 73.82
CA PRO A 539 -56.86 8.76 74.29
C PRO A 539 -55.92 8.03 75.26
N ASP A 540 -54.69 8.50 75.51
CA ASP A 540 -53.62 7.79 76.25
C ASP A 540 -52.76 8.80 77.06
N ASP A 541 -53.41 9.60 77.93
CA ASP A 541 -52.90 10.81 78.64
C ASP A 541 -51.42 10.76 79.14
N ASP A 542 -50.85 9.61 79.51
CA ASP A 542 -49.46 9.50 79.99
C ASP A 542 -48.52 8.58 79.18
N GLY A 543 -49.03 7.94 78.11
CA GLY A 543 -48.24 7.21 77.13
C GLY A 543 -47.69 5.84 77.56
N ASP A 544 -48.36 5.12 78.48
CA ASP A 544 -47.96 3.77 78.93
C ASP A 544 -48.34 2.60 77.96
N ASP A 545 -49.07 2.89 76.87
CA ASP A 545 -49.80 1.99 75.95
C ASP A 545 -51.21 1.55 76.48
N VAL A 546 -51.77 2.17 77.54
CA VAL A 546 -53.11 1.86 78.12
C VAL A 546 -54.05 3.07 78.18
N ILE A 547 -54.91 3.18 77.16
CA ILE A 547 -55.92 4.24 77.02
C ILE A 547 -56.75 4.52 78.30
N ASP A 548 -56.91 5.80 78.67
CA ASP A 548 -57.56 6.28 79.91
C ASP A 548 -58.99 5.74 80.15
N THR A 549 -59.70 5.36 79.09
CA THR A 549 -61.02 4.72 79.21
C THR A 549 -61.02 3.31 79.82
N VAL A 550 -59.86 2.68 79.96
CA VAL A 550 -59.65 1.40 80.67
C VAL A 550 -58.58 1.46 81.75
N ASP A 551 -57.81 2.54 81.82
CA ASP A 551 -56.80 2.75 82.85
C ASP A 551 -57.37 3.13 84.22
N ALA A 552 -56.58 2.93 85.28
CA ALA A 552 -56.92 3.26 86.66
C ALA A 552 -56.29 4.58 87.14
N PHE A 553 -55.11 4.94 86.63
CA PHE A 553 -54.35 6.13 86.96
C PHE A 553 -53.76 6.78 85.70
N PRO A 554 -54.57 7.34 84.78
CA PRO A 554 -54.10 7.80 83.46
C PRO A 554 -53.19 9.05 83.46
N LYS A 555 -52.52 9.37 84.57
CA LYS A 555 -51.52 10.44 84.66
C LYS A 555 -50.28 10.00 85.46
N ASP A 556 -50.01 8.69 85.53
CA ASP A 556 -48.79 8.10 86.06
C ASP A 556 -48.44 6.82 85.27
N VAL A 557 -47.57 7.00 84.26
CA VAL A 557 -46.94 6.05 83.31
C VAL A 557 -46.19 4.84 83.93
N ASN A 558 -46.47 4.54 85.20
CA ASN A 558 -45.95 3.42 85.97
C ASN A 558 -47.06 2.54 86.59
N GLU A 559 -48.33 2.95 86.54
CA GLU A 559 -49.44 2.33 87.28
C GLU A 559 -50.75 2.24 86.47
N SER A 560 -50.86 1.27 85.56
CA SER A 560 -52.06 1.07 84.73
C SER A 560 -53.14 0.14 85.33
N MET A 561 -53.02 -0.26 86.61
CA MET A 561 -53.96 -1.18 87.27
C MET A 561 -54.18 -0.90 88.77
N ASP A 562 -55.45 -0.99 89.21
CA ASP A 562 -55.93 -1.05 90.59
C ASP A 562 -56.78 -2.33 90.72
N SER A 563 -56.17 -3.43 91.19
CA SER A 563 -56.76 -4.77 91.11
C SER A 563 -57.91 -5.03 92.10
N ASP A 564 -58.06 -4.22 93.15
CA ASP A 564 -59.11 -4.39 94.17
C ASP A 564 -60.00 -3.16 94.46
N GLY A 565 -59.59 -1.97 94.03
CA GLY A 565 -60.35 -0.73 94.10
C GLY A 565 -60.03 0.17 95.30
N ASP A 566 -58.83 0.07 95.87
CA ASP A 566 -58.32 0.91 96.97
C ASP A 566 -57.95 2.34 96.52
N GLY A 567 -57.34 2.48 95.34
CA GLY A 567 -56.76 3.73 94.84
C GLY A 567 -55.24 3.88 95.04
N VAL A 568 -54.52 2.78 95.25
CA VAL A 568 -53.07 2.63 95.05
C VAL A 568 -52.85 1.63 93.90
N GLY A 569 -51.85 1.87 93.05
CA GLY A 569 -51.58 1.02 91.89
C GLY A 569 -50.87 -0.29 92.22
N ASP A 570 -51.10 -1.33 91.41
CA ASP A 570 -50.60 -2.70 91.58
C ASP A 570 -49.06 -2.80 91.71
N ASN A 571 -48.26 -1.80 91.26
CA ASN A 571 -46.79 -1.82 91.42
C ASN A 571 -46.30 -1.09 92.69
N ALA A 572 -47.13 -0.24 93.29
CA ALA A 572 -46.88 0.46 94.55
C ALA A 572 -47.46 -0.26 95.76
N ASP A 573 -48.51 -1.07 95.56
CA ASP A 573 -49.17 -1.84 96.60
C ASP A 573 -48.38 -3.13 97.00
N ALA A 574 -48.32 -3.39 98.31
CA ALA A 574 -47.79 -4.63 98.87
C ALA A 574 -48.82 -5.79 98.88
N PHE A 575 -50.12 -5.48 98.79
CA PHE A 575 -51.23 -6.41 98.98
C PHE A 575 -52.37 -6.22 97.95
N ASP A 576 -51.99 -6.22 96.66
CA ASP A 576 -52.76 -6.10 95.38
C ASP A 576 -54.14 -6.82 95.21
N ASN A 577 -54.71 -7.38 96.27
CA ASN A 577 -55.94 -8.15 96.32
C ASN A 577 -56.72 -8.00 97.68
N ASP A 578 -56.31 -7.11 98.60
CA ASP A 578 -57.06 -6.77 99.83
C ASP A 578 -57.22 -5.23 100.00
N PRO A 579 -58.38 -4.64 99.63
CA PRO A 579 -58.65 -3.19 99.57
C PRO A 579 -58.88 -2.57 100.97
N THR A 580 -58.11 -3.03 101.94
CA THR A 580 -58.05 -2.57 103.31
C THR A 580 -56.63 -2.46 103.85
N GLU A 581 -55.61 -2.93 103.11
CA GLU A 581 -54.20 -2.78 103.44
C GLU A 581 -53.36 -2.47 102.20
N THR A 582 -52.37 -1.59 102.34
CA THR A 582 -51.35 -1.36 101.29
C THR A 582 -49.91 -1.40 101.81
N VAL A 583 -49.71 -1.70 103.11
CA VAL A 583 -48.40 -1.63 103.78
C VAL A 583 -48.11 -2.90 104.60
N ASP A 584 -46.91 -3.45 104.38
CA ASP A 584 -46.20 -4.40 105.26
C ASP A 584 -45.02 -3.64 105.90
N THR A 585 -45.20 -3.09 107.10
CA THR A 585 -44.22 -2.15 107.70
C THR A 585 -42.90 -2.82 108.08
N ASP A 586 -42.89 -4.13 108.39
CA ASP A 586 -41.69 -4.84 108.87
C ASP A 586 -41.23 -6.05 108.03
N GLY A 587 -42.05 -6.53 107.10
CA GLY A 587 -41.71 -7.56 106.10
C GLY A 587 -42.04 -9.00 106.51
N ASP A 588 -42.95 -9.20 107.46
CA ASP A 588 -43.42 -10.50 107.96
C ASP A 588 -44.41 -11.21 107.00
N MET A 589 -45.05 -10.48 106.08
CA MET A 589 -46.15 -10.90 105.20
C MET A 589 -47.54 -11.01 105.87
N VAL A 590 -47.75 -10.33 107.00
CA VAL A 590 -49.07 -9.96 107.54
C VAL A 590 -49.23 -8.44 107.44
N GLY A 591 -50.36 -7.98 106.90
CA GLY A 591 -50.65 -6.56 106.75
C GLY A 591 -50.85 -5.82 108.08
N ASP A 592 -50.42 -4.55 108.13
CA ASP A 592 -50.46 -3.66 109.31
C ASP A 592 -51.85 -3.60 110.00
N ASN A 593 -52.96 -3.78 109.26
CA ASN A 593 -54.33 -3.76 109.77
C ASN A 593 -54.74 -5.03 110.54
N SER A 594 -54.03 -6.13 110.32
CA SER A 594 -54.33 -7.48 110.80
C SER A 594 -53.30 -7.98 111.80
N ASP A 595 -52.09 -7.41 111.78
CA ASP A 595 -51.10 -7.59 112.81
C ASP A 595 -51.39 -6.73 114.07
N LEU A 596 -51.05 -7.26 115.24
CA LEU A 596 -51.08 -6.58 116.53
C LEU A 596 -49.76 -5.87 116.88
N TYR A 597 -48.66 -6.17 116.17
CA TYR A 597 -47.33 -5.63 116.45
C TYR A 597 -46.51 -5.20 115.20
N PRO A 598 -46.97 -4.28 114.31
CA PRO A 598 -46.37 -4.01 112.98
C PRO A 598 -44.98 -3.30 112.95
N GLU A 599 -44.17 -3.47 113.98
CA GLU A 599 -42.75 -3.10 114.04
C GLU A 599 -41.85 -4.26 114.55
N ASP A 600 -42.37 -5.48 114.75
CA ASP A 600 -41.65 -6.68 115.21
C ASP A 600 -41.95 -7.92 114.33
N PRO A 601 -41.14 -8.19 113.28
CA PRO A 601 -41.34 -9.26 112.28
C PRO A 601 -41.02 -10.66 112.83
N THR A 602 -41.38 -10.90 114.08
CA THR A 602 -41.21 -12.17 114.79
C THR A 602 -42.44 -12.60 115.59
N GLU A 603 -43.49 -11.77 115.69
CA GLU A 603 -44.72 -12.08 116.43
C GLU A 603 -45.90 -11.18 116.07
N SER A 604 -47.04 -11.79 115.71
CA SER A 604 -48.27 -11.06 115.35
C SER A 604 -49.48 -11.38 116.25
N ALA A 605 -49.26 -11.98 117.42
CA ALA A 605 -50.32 -12.47 118.30
C ALA A 605 -50.20 -12.15 119.81
N ASP A 606 -51.35 -11.88 120.42
CA ASP A 606 -51.65 -11.99 121.86
C ASP A 606 -52.87 -12.92 121.98
N THR A 607 -52.64 -14.18 122.37
CA THR A 607 -53.63 -15.27 122.28
C THR A 607 -54.76 -15.15 123.32
N ASP A 608 -54.53 -14.48 124.46
CA ASP A 608 -55.53 -14.37 125.54
C ASP A 608 -55.99 -12.94 125.88
N GLY A 609 -55.32 -11.92 125.34
CA GLY A 609 -55.74 -10.52 125.36
C GLY A 609 -55.33 -9.75 126.62
N ASP A 610 -54.24 -10.16 127.24
CA ASP A 610 -53.66 -9.61 128.48
C ASP A 610 -52.85 -8.32 128.23
N GLY A 611 -52.26 -8.17 127.03
CA GLY A 611 -51.37 -7.07 126.67
C GLY A 611 -49.88 -7.40 126.76
N VAL A 612 -49.52 -8.69 126.66
CA VAL A 612 -48.14 -9.18 126.47
C VAL A 612 -48.16 -10.20 125.34
N ALA A 613 -47.28 -10.02 124.34
CA ALA A 613 -47.21 -10.89 123.16
C ALA A 613 -46.83 -12.34 123.52
N ASP A 614 -47.30 -13.31 122.72
CA ASP A 614 -47.20 -14.75 123.00
C ASP A 614 -45.75 -15.23 123.26
N ASN A 615 -44.75 -14.69 122.55
CA ASN A 615 -43.33 -15.03 122.78
C ASN A 615 -42.73 -14.47 124.09
N ALA A 616 -43.34 -13.44 124.67
CA ALA A 616 -42.82 -12.67 125.79
C ALA A 616 -43.51 -13.02 127.12
N ASP A 617 -44.69 -13.63 127.05
CA ASP A 617 -45.43 -14.09 128.21
C ASP A 617 -45.02 -15.49 128.71
N ALA A 618 -45.14 -15.70 130.03
CA ALA A 618 -44.88 -16.97 130.68
C ALA A 618 -46.07 -17.94 130.65
N PHE A 619 -47.30 -17.45 130.44
CA PHE A 619 -48.53 -18.24 130.46
C PHE A 619 -49.53 -17.81 129.35
N PRO A 620 -49.22 -17.88 128.03
CA PRO A 620 -49.96 -17.17 126.95
C PRO A 620 -51.38 -17.67 126.62
N ASN A 621 -52.05 -18.31 127.59
CA ASN A 621 -53.39 -18.89 127.54
C ASN A 621 -54.15 -18.67 128.89
N ASP A 622 -53.62 -17.84 129.81
CA ASP A 622 -54.23 -17.43 131.09
C ASP A 622 -53.96 -15.94 131.40
N ALA A 623 -54.75 -15.06 130.77
CA ALA A 623 -54.83 -13.60 130.93
C ALA A 623 -55.10 -13.07 132.36
N SER A 624 -54.85 -13.87 133.40
CA SER A 624 -54.82 -13.46 134.78
C SER A 624 -53.41 -13.43 135.39
N GLU A 625 -52.38 -13.89 134.67
CA GLU A 625 -51.00 -13.92 135.16
C GLU A 625 -49.94 -13.91 134.04
N THR A 626 -49.13 -12.85 133.95
CA THR A 626 -48.02 -12.80 132.97
C THR A 626 -46.68 -13.36 133.45
N LYS A 627 -46.56 -13.70 134.75
CA LYS A 627 -45.24 -13.82 135.41
C LYS A 627 -45.16 -14.92 136.46
N ASP A 628 -44.13 -15.74 136.30
CA ASP A 628 -43.58 -16.63 137.32
C ASP A 628 -42.22 -16.07 137.78
N SER A 629 -42.20 -15.30 138.88
CA SER A 629 -40.98 -14.62 139.33
C SER A 629 -39.97 -15.53 140.04
N ASP A 630 -40.35 -16.74 140.48
CA ASP A 630 -39.44 -17.68 141.17
C ASP A 630 -39.24 -19.04 140.46
N GLY A 631 -40.03 -19.33 139.42
CA GLY A 631 -39.87 -20.46 138.51
C GLY A 631 -40.51 -21.76 139.01
N ASP A 632 -41.51 -21.69 139.90
CA ASP A 632 -42.18 -22.87 140.48
C ASP A 632 -43.41 -23.37 139.70
N GLY A 633 -43.89 -22.60 138.72
CA GLY A 633 -45.04 -22.91 137.87
C GLY A 633 -46.39 -22.45 138.43
N VAL A 634 -46.41 -21.54 139.40
CA VAL A 634 -47.61 -20.90 139.95
C VAL A 634 -47.45 -19.38 139.94
N GLY A 635 -48.48 -18.67 139.48
CA GLY A 635 -48.48 -17.23 139.32
C GLY A 635 -48.25 -16.38 140.58
N ASP A 636 -47.51 -15.28 140.41
CA ASP A 636 -47.23 -14.25 141.43
C ASP A 636 -48.51 -13.71 142.11
N ILE A 637 -49.62 -13.58 141.37
CA ILE A 637 -50.92 -13.06 141.83
C ILE A 637 -51.67 -14.13 142.64
N GLU A 638 -51.71 -15.40 142.21
CA GLU A 638 -52.34 -16.46 143.02
C GLU A 638 -51.60 -16.67 144.35
N GLN A 639 -50.26 -16.70 144.32
CA GLN A 639 -49.42 -16.85 145.51
C GLN A 639 -49.76 -15.78 146.57
N LYS A 640 -49.86 -14.53 146.14
CA LYS A 640 -50.16 -13.35 146.97
C LYS A 640 -51.59 -13.30 147.50
N ALA A 641 -52.57 -13.77 146.72
CA ALA A 641 -53.98 -13.82 147.13
C ALA A 641 -54.23 -14.78 148.31
N SER A 642 -53.38 -15.78 148.51
CA SER A 642 -53.42 -16.67 149.68
C SER A 642 -52.98 -15.97 150.98
N GLU A 643 -52.01 -15.06 150.93
CA GLU A 643 -51.48 -14.40 152.14
C GLU A 643 -52.48 -13.43 152.79
N ASP A 644 -53.10 -12.54 152.02
CA ASP A 644 -53.93 -11.46 152.59
C ASP A 644 -55.24 -11.97 153.23
N LYS A 645 -55.76 -13.13 152.80
CA LYS A 645 -56.85 -13.85 153.49
C LYS A 645 -56.51 -14.16 154.96
N ALA A 646 -55.25 -14.47 155.26
CA ALA A 646 -54.80 -14.74 156.64
C ALA A 646 -54.68 -13.47 157.50
N LYS A 647 -54.54 -12.28 156.90
CA LYS A 647 -54.53 -10.97 157.59
C LYS A 647 -55.93 -10.51 158.00
N GLN A 648 -56.89 -10.54 157.06
CA GLN A 648 -58.16 -9.81 157.19
C GLN A 648 -58.97 -10.23 158.43
N THR A 649 -58.97 -11.52 158.77
CA THR A 649 -59.66 -12.10 159.94
C THR A 649 -59.26 -11.47 161.28
N LYS A 650 -58.06 -10.88 161.41
CA LYS A 650 -57.61 -10.24 162.66
C LYS A 650 -58.21 -8.84 162.90
N ILE A 651 -58.66 -8.13 161.87
CA ILE A 651 -58.98 -6.69 161.96
C ILE A 651 -60.41 -6.44 162.48
N ILE A 652 -61.37 -7.28 162.08
CA ILE A 652 -62.82 -7.07 162.33
C ILE A 652 -63.15 -6.97 163.83
N LEU A 653 -62.41 -7.66 164.70
CA LEU A 653 -62.61 -7.66 166.15
C LEU A 653 -62.37 -6.30 166.84
N ILE A 654 -61.65 -5.37 166.22
CA ILE A 654 -61.18 -4.14 166.87
C ILE A 654 -62.21 -2.99 166.76
N VAL A 655 -62.95 -2.90 165.65
CA VAL A 655 -63.74 -1.71 165.29
C VAL A 655 -64.98 -1.51 166.17
N VAL A 656 -65.60 -2.60 166.65
CA VAL A 656 -66.89 -2.59 167.37
C VAL A 656 -66.83 -1.79 168.68
N LEU A 657 -65.66 -1.63 169.29
CA LEU A 657 -65.48 -0.97 170.59
C LEU A 657 -65.54 0.57 170.56
N VAL A 658 -65.37 1.21 169.40
CA VAL A 658 -65.07 2.67 169.33
C VAL A 658 -66.33 3.56 169.31
N LEU A 659 -67.44 3.07 168.74
CA LEU A 659 -68.56 3.93 168.29
C LEU A 659 -69.46 4.53 169.39
N ILE A 660 -69.26 4.20 170.67
CA ILE A 660 -70.27 4.43 171.73
C ILE A 660 -70.18 5.83 172.40
N SER A 661 -69.12 6.62 172.17
CA SER A 661 -68.71 7.67 173.14
C SER A 661 -68.70 9.15 172.68
N GLY A 662 -68.83 9.48 171.40
CA GLY A 662 -68.32 10.77 170.87
C GLY A 662 -69.20 12.03 170.91
N ALA A 663 -70.49 11.96 171.27
CA ALA A 663 -71.48 12.96 170.83
C ALA A 663 -71.59 14.30 171.61
N VAL A 664 -70.54 14.82 172.26
CA VAL A 664 -70.56 16.16 172.91
C VAL A 664 -69.20 16.89 172.85
N ALA A 665 -68.94 17.65 171.79
CA ALA A 665 -68.15 18.91 171.73
C ALA A 665 -68.10 19.40 170.26
N THR A 666 -68.71 20.51 169.85
CA THR A 666 -68.26 21.93 169.94
C THR A 666 -66.86 22.26 169.43
N PHE A 667 -66.82 23.42 168.74
CA PHE A 667 -65.74 24.42 168.69
C PHE A 667 -64.73 24.38 167.52
N LEU A 668 -64.95 25.32 166.58
CA LEU A 668 -64.00 26.08 165.76
C LEU A 668 -62.96 25.39 164.85
N PHE A 669 -62.77 26.07 163.71
CA PHE A 669 -61.56 26.17 162.88
C PHE A 669 -61.26 25.06 161.86
N MET A 670 -60.50 25.49 160.84
CA MET A 670 -59.85 24.73 159.75
C MET A 670 -60.76 23.92 158.81
N ARG A 671 -61.12 24.52 157.67
CA ARG A 671 -61.23 23.79 156.40
C ARG A 671 -60.06 24.19 155.51
N GLN A 672 -59.15 23.23 155.26
CA GLN A 672 -58.01 23.37 154.35
C GLN A 672 -58.37 22.92 152.91
N GLY A 673 -57.41 23.09 152.00
CA GLY A 673 -57.43 22.67 150.59
C GLY A 673 -56.49 23.57 149.78
N LYS A 674 -55.16 23.38 149.83
CA LYS A 674 -54.33 22.35 149.13
C LYS A 674 -54.35 22.54 147.60
N GLU A 675 -53.22 22.78 146.91
CA GLU A 675 -52.01 21.92 146.70
C GLU A 675 -52.35 20.68 145.87
N GLY A 676 -51.59 20.24 144.85
CA GLY A 676 -50.37 20.74 144.16
C GLY A 676 -50.38 20.17 142.72
N THR A 677 -49.31 19.80 142.00
CA THR A 677 -47.83 19.91 142.05
C THR A 677 -47.38 19.52 140.62
N VAL A 678 -46.63 20.24 139.78
CA VAL A 678 -45.28 20.87 139.87
C VAL A 678 -44.11 19.86 139.86
N LYS A 679 -43.46 19.72 138.68
CA LYS A 679 -42.05 19.32 138.43
C LYS A 679 -41.66 17.82 138.59
N ASP A 680 -40.55 17.32 138.02
CA ASP A 680 -39.41 17.97 137.32
C ASP A 680 -38.69 17.03 136.29
N PHE A 681 -37.62 17.52 135.64
CA PHE A 681 -36.55 16.79 134.90
C PHE A 681 -36.86 16.19 133.49
N SER A 682 -35.89 16.07 132.54
CA SER A 682 -34.46 16.50 132.51
C SER A 682 -33.83 16.57 131.09
N ALA A 683 -32.88 17.51 130.90
CA ALA A 683 -31.69 17.48 129.99
C ALA A 683 -31.92 17.37 128.45
N SER A 684 -31.15 18.00 127.52
CA SER A 684 -29.73 18.40 127.42
C SER A 684 -28.79 17.19 127.20
N GLN A 685 -27.87 17.15 126.22
CA GLN A 685 -26.83 18.14 125.89
C GLN A 685 -26.07 17.80 124.56
N ASP A 686 -25.42 18.80 123.91
CA ASP A 686 -24.29 18.88 122.92
C ASP A 686 -23.75 17.60 122.21
N VAL A 687 -23.13 17.58 121.01
CA VAL A 687 -22.02 18.38 120.38
C VAL A 687 -22.07 18.10 118.84
N ALA A 688 -22.20 19.04 117.89
CA ALA A 688 -21.27 20.04 117.30
C ALA A 688 -20.17 19.51 116.32
N ASN A 689 -19.69 20.42 115.43
CA ASN A 689 -18.69 20.30 114.32
C ASN A 689 -19.31 20.27 112.89
N ASP A 690 -18.77 20.95 111.85
CA ASP A 690 -17.71 22.00 111.79
C ASP A 690 -17.88 22.94 110.57
N LEU A 691 -17.00 23.95 110.48
CA LEU A 691 -16.71 24.87 109.36
C LEU A 691 -16.26 24.11 108.07
N GLY A 692 -16.19 24.71 106.87
CA GLY A 692 -16.54 26.07 106.42
C GLY A 692 -15.54 26.66 105.41
N ALA A 693 -16.04 27.02 104.20
CA ALA A 693 -15.40 27.82 103.14
C ALA A 693 -14.20 27.23 102.35
N ILE A 694 -13.79 27.98 101.30
CA ILE A 694 -12.54 27.92 100.49
C ILE A 694 -12.62 27.20 99.11
N GLU A 695 -13.01 28.01 98.11
CA GLU A 695 -12.55 28.10 96.69
C GLU A 695 -11.04 27.85 96.44
N PRO A 696 -10.52 27.76 95.19
CA PRO A 696 -11.07 27.25 93.91
C PRO A 696 -10.01 26.45 93.10
N SER A 697 -10.10 26.48 91.76
CA SER A 697 -9.06 26.14 90.74
C SER A 697 -8.91 24.64 90.43
N SER A 698 -8.48 24.20 89.23
CA SER A 698 -7.89 24.84 88.03
C SER A 698 -8.16 23.89 86.82
N ILE A 699 -7.94 24.12 85.52
CA ILE A 699 -7.38 25.16 84.61
C ILE A 699 -7.75 24.67 83.17
N THR A 700 -7.94 25.38 82.04
CA THR A 700 -8.22 26.76 81.54
C THR A 700 -8.54 26.59 80.01
N GLN A 701 -8.93 27.55 79.17
CA GLN A 701 -8.91 29.02 79.15
C GLN A 701 -9.95 29.56 78.14
N GLN A 702 -10.68 30.62 78.49
CA GLN A 702 -11.25 31.60 77.54
C GLN A 702 -10.23 32.75 77.32
N PRO A 703 -10.49 33.77 76.48
CA PRO A 703 -11.01 33.80 75.10
C PRO A 703 -10.01 34.58 74.19
N MET A 704 -10.42 35.13 73.04
CA MET A 704 -10.37 36.58 72.72
C MET A 704 -10.79 36.92 71.27
N MET A 705 -10.97 38.21 70.99
CA MET A 705 -11.57 38.81 69.78
C MET A 705 -10.55 39.11 68.66
N GLU A 706 -11.07 39.36 67.45
CA GLU A 706 -10.52 40.20 66.35
C GLU A 706 -9.08 39.97 65.82
N GLN A 707 -8.93 39.64 64.52
CA GLN A 707 -8.66 40.69 63.50
C GLN A 707 -8.67 40.19 62.03
N THR A 708 -9.38 40.93 61.17
CA THR A 708 -9.12 41.23 59.74
C THR A 708 -8.31 40.28 58.83
N THR A 709 -8.96 39.77 57.78
CA THR A 709 -8.61 39.98 56.35
C THR A 709 -9.86 39.71 55.49
N ALA A 710 -10.45 40.73 54.85
CA ALA A 710 -10.17 41.20 53.49
C ALA A 710 -10.77 40.29 52.39
N VAL A 711 -11.79 40.81 51.69
CA VAL A 711 -12.53 40.16 50.58
C VAL A 711 -12.61 41.14 49.39
N GLN A 712 -12.71 40.59 48.18
CA GLN A 712 -12.64 41.25 46.85
C GLN A 712 -11.26 41.82 46.44
N PRO A 713 -10.99 41.93 45.12
CA PRO A 713 -11.55 41.21 43.96
C PRO A 713 -10.49 40.34 43.25
N VAL A 714 -10.92 39.44 42.35
CA VAL A 714 -10.02 38.76 41.40
C VAL A 714 -10.50 39.08 39.98
N ALA A 715 -9.64 39.72 39.19
CA ALA A 715 -9.90 40.09 37.81
C ALA A 715 -9.36 39.04 36.81
N GLN A 716 -9.78 39.16 35.56
CA GLN A 716 -9.44 38.27 34.44
C GLN A 716 -7.92 38.12 34.21
N ALA A 717 -7.48 36.91 33.84
CA ALA A 717 -6.22 36.68 33.15
C ALA A 717 -6.31 35.48 32.20
N VAL A 718 -6.15 35.75 30.90
CA VAL A 718 -6.24 34.84 29.75
C VAL A 718 -5.41 33.56 29.90
N VAL A 719 -5.99 32.41 29.54
CA VAL A 719 -5.27 31.18 29.16
C VAL A 719 -5.90 30.62 27.87
N GLN A 720 -5.06 30.12 26.95
CA GLN A 720 -5.49 29.64 25.63
C GLN A 720 -6.09 28.22 25.67
N PRO A 721 -7.02 27.88 24.76
CA PRO A 721 -7.54 26.52 24.65
C PRO A 721 -6.45 25.55 24.15
N VAL A 722 -6.36 24.38 24.79
CA VAL A 722 -5.54 23.25 24.32
C VAL A 722 -6.41 22.40 23.41
N ALA A 723 -5.98 22.20 22.15
CA ALA A 723 -6.74 21.44 21.17
C ALA A 723 -6.99 19.99 21.62
N GLN A 724 -8.26 19.59 21.63
CA GLN A 724 -8.64 18.18 21.62
C GLN A 724 -8.52 17.62 20.19
N PRO A 725 -8.27 16.32 20.00
CA PRO A 725 -8.17 15.74 18.66
C PRO A 725 -9.54 15.76 17.98
N VAL A 726 -9.60 16.34 16.78
CA VAL A 726 -10.82 16.38 15.95
C VAL A 726 -11.29 14.96 15.66
N ALA A 727 -12.54 14.66 15.99
CA ALA A 727 -13.21 13.47 15.49
C ALA A 727 -13.41 13.64 13.98
N GLN A 728 -12.73 12.82 13.19
CA GLN A 728 -12.82 12.87 11.73
C GLN A 728 -14.24 12.48 11.30
N LEU A 729 -14.99 13.45 10.76
CA LEU A 729 -16.25 13.21 10.09
C LEU A 729 -16.02 12.21 8.95
N VAL A 730 -16.61 11.02 9.09
CA VAL A 730 -16.70 10.04 8.02
C VAL A 730 -17.95 10.43 7.23
N ALA A 731 -17.77 10.87 5.98
CA ALA A 731 -18.89 11.19 5.10
C ALA A 731 -19.85 9.99 5.02
N GLU A 732 -21.15 10.25 5.14
CA GLU A 732 -22.14 9.17 5.06
C GLU A 732 -22.10 8.51 3.68
N PRO A 733 -22.21 7.17 3.59
CA PRO A 733 -22.11 6.49 2.32
C PRO A 733 -23.33 6.81 1.45
N THR A 734 -23.08 7.40 0.29
CA THR A 734 -24.09 7.76 -0.72
C THR A 734 -24.61 6.54 -1.48
N VAL A 735 -25.82 6.64 -2.04
CA VAL A 735 -26.46 5.54 -2.80
C VAL A 735 -25.92 5.52 -4.24
N LEU A 736 -25.20 4.46 -4.61
CA LEU A 736 -24.67 4.29 -5.97
C LEU A 736 -25.71 3.70 -6.94
N GLN A 737 -26.61 2.85 -6.45
CA GLN A 737 -27.65 2.24 -7.27
C GLN A 737 -28.84 1.79 -6.41
N GLN A 738 -30.07 1.98 -6.91
CA GLN A 738 -31.29 1.44 -6.30
C GLN A 738 -32.10 0.66 -7.35
N TRP A 739 -32.62 -0.52 -6.99
CA TRP A 739 -33.45 -1.36 -7.88
C TRP A 739 -34.40 -2.27 -7.08
N THR A 740 -35.35 -2.91 -7.75
CA THR A 740 -36.25 -3.92 -7.15
C THR A 740 -36.01 -5.29 -7.79
N ASP A 741 -36.01 -6.36 -7.00
CA ASP A 741 -35.77 -7.73 -7.49
C ASP A 741 -37.05 -8.48 -7.93
N GLU A 742 -36.88 -9.68 -8.50
CA GLU A 742 -38.00 -10.53 -8.95
C GLU A 742 -38.94 -11.01 -7.83
N ALA A 743 -38.56 -10.83 -6.55
CA ALA A 743 -39.38 -11.13 -5.38
C ALA A 743 -40.08 -9.88 -4.81
N GLY A 744 -39.77 -8.69 -5.33
CA GLY A 744 -40.39 -7.42 -4.94
C GLY A 744 -39.62 -6.63 -3.86
N TYR A 745 -38.43 -7.06 -3.45
CA TYR A 745 -37.61 -6.32 -2.49
C TYR A 745 -36.83 -5.21 -3.19
N THR A 746 -36.84 -4.01 -2.60
CA THR A 746 -36.03 -2.88 -3.10
C THR A 746 -34.68 -2.89 -2.41
N TRP A 747 -33.62 -2.82 -3.21
CA TRP A 747 -32.21 -2.89 -2.82
C TRP A 747 -31.50 -1.56 -3.09
N ARG A 748 -30.50 -1.25 -2.28
CA ARG A 748 -29.49 -0.21 -2.54
C ARG A 748 -28.09 -0.79 -2.49
N SER A 749 -27.20 -0.32 -3.36
CA SER A 749 -25.75 -0.38 -3.16
C SER A 749 -25.24 1.00 -2.74
N MET A 750 -24.27 1.00 -1.83
CA MET A 750 -23.75 2.19 -1.17
C MET A 750 -22.28 2.43 -1.56
N SER A 751 -21.78 3.66 -1.42
CA SER A 751 -20.41 4.01 -1.83
C SER A 751 -19.31 3.38 -0.95
N ASP A 752 -19.63 2.94 0.27
CA ASP A 752 -18.78 2.09 1.11
C ASP A 752 -18.73 0.60 0.65
N GLY A 753 -19.44 0.25 -0.42
CA GLY A 753 -19.59 -1.11 -0.92
C GLY A 753 -20.58 -1.96 -0.14
N THR A 754 -21.29 -1.41 0.87
CA THR A 754 -22.37 -2.12 1.54
C THR A 754 -23.63 -2.17 0.67
N MET A 755 -24.51 -3.13 1.00
CA MET A 755 -25.71 -3.42 0.24
C MET A 755 -26.86 -3.63 1.23
N THR A 756 -27.93 -2.86 1.06
CA THR A 756 -29.10 -2.85 1.95
C THR A 756 -30.37 -3.19 1.18
N TRP A 757 -31.40 -3.66 1.88
CA TRP A 757 -32.74 -3.84 1.33
C TRP A 757 -33.81 -3.25 2.24
N TRP A 758 -34.91 -2.79 1.63
CA TRP A 758 -36.03 -2.15 2.31
C TRP A 758 -37.01 -3.19 2.83
N THR A 759 -37.27 -3.18 4.13
CA THR A 759 -38.22 -4.09 4.81
C THR A 759 -39.68 -3.65 4.66
N GLY A 760 -39.91 -2.42 4.23
CA GLY A 760 -41.19 -1.71 4.34
C GLY A 760 -41.14 -0.54 5.33
N THR A 761 -40.22 -0.57 6.30
CA THR A 761 -40.07 0.47 7.34
C THR A 761 -38.62 0.91 7.57
N GLU A 762 -37.62 0.11 7.20
CA GLU A 762 -36.20 0.38 7.45
C GLU A 762 -35.28 -0.28 6.40
N TRP A 763 -34.03 0.19 6.30
CA TRP A 763 -33.00 -0.40 5.44
C TRP A 763 -32.13 -1.39 6.22
N GLN A 764 -32.24 -2.67 5.90
CA GLN A 764 -31.46 -3.74 6.54
C GLN A 764 -30.21 -4.11 5.71
N LYS A 765 -29.04 -4.20 6.36
CA LYS A 765 -27.78 -4.62 5.71
C LYS A 765 -27.80 -6.13 5.42
N ARG A 766 -27.18 -6.52 4.30
CA ARG A 766 -27.15 -7.89 3.76
C ARG A 766 -26.06 -8.78 4.35
#